data_AF-A1C589-F1
#
_entry.id   AF-A1C589-F1
#
_cell.length_a   1.000
_cell.length_b   1.000
_cell.length_c   1.000
_cell.angle_alpha   90.00
_cell.angle_beta   90.00
_cell.angle_gamma   90.00
#
_symmetry.space_group_name_H-M   'P 1'
#
loop_
_entity.id
_entity.type
_entity.pdbx_description
1 polymer ?
#
loop_
_entity_poly.entity_id
_entity_poly.type
_entity_poly.pdbx_seq_one_letter_code
_entity_poly.pdbx_strand_id
1 'polypeptide(L)'
;MASEDTGPDTPKRDVRNHILFEIATEVANRVGGIYSVLKSKAPVTTAEYGDRYTLIGPLNRASADVEVEELTPSNPRMVETMNSMKERGIEMVYGRWLIEGAPRVLLIDTSTGYKYLDEWKGDLWNTSGIPSPASDAETNEAIVFGYLVAWFLGEFIAHERRRAVVAHFHEWLAGVALPLTKKRHMDLTTIFTTHATLLGRYLCAGSVDFYNNLQHFDVDAEAGKRGIYHRYCIERAAAHSADVFTTVSHITAFESEHLLKRKPDGVLPNGLNVKKFSAVHEFQNLHSQSKEKINDFVRGHFYGHNDFDLDNTLYVFTAGRYEFRNKGVDMFIESLARLNHRLKASGSKTTVVAFVIMPAQTSSLTVEALKGQAVVKSLRDTIEMMEKGIGKRMYERCLAWKEGDNMPDEKDLITSQDRVLLRRRLFAMKRHGLPPIVTHNMLNDSEDPILNQIRRVQLFNYPTDRVKIVFHPEFLNSSNPVLPLDYDDFVRGTHLGVFPSYYEPWGYTPAECTVMGVPSITTNLSGFGCYMEELIENSADYGIYIVDRRMKGVDDSVNQLTDFMFNFTQKSRRQRINQRNRTERLSDLLDWKRMGMEYVKARQLALRRAYPSSFDGTEDYYDVIGGTEQKLSRPLSVPGSPRDRSGVMTPGDFATIQEVKEGLSTEDYIAWRLPNSEEEEPDDHYFPLTLRTKKASDRPSSPLDSISINGGR
;
A
#
# COMPACT_ATOMS: atom_id res chain seq x y z
N MET A 1 50.04 38.28 31.48
CA MET A 1 50.33 36.90 31.03
C MET A 1 49.59 35.94 31.95
N ALA A 2 48.35 35.66 31.61
CA ALA A 2 47.57 34.55 32.16
C ALA A 2 47.01 33.86 30.91
N SER A 3 47.52 32.67 30.64
CA SER A 3 47.14 31.83 29.50
C SER A 3 45.69 31.40 29.66
N GLU A 4 44.85 31.81 28.71
CA GLU A 4 43.55 31.19 28.47
C GLU A 4 43.78 29.73 28.09
N ASP A 5 43.47 28.85 29.02
CA ASP A 5 43.46 27.40 28.83
C ASP A 5 42.19 27.06 28.05
N THR A 6 42.27 27.16 26.72
CA THR A 6 41.26 26.62 25.81
C THR A 6 41.31 25.10 25.90
N GLY A 7 40.37 24.50 26.62
CA GLY A 7 40.16 23.04 26.62
C GLY A 7 40.02 22.49 25.20
N PRO A 8 40.25 21.18 25.00
CA PRO A 8 40.26 20.60 23.66
C PRO A 8 38.86 20.74 23.04
N ASP A 9 38.78 21.43 21.91
CA ASP A 9 37.61 21.44 21.02
C ASP A 9 37.09 20.01 20.87
N THR A 10 35.87 19.73 21.33
CA THR A 10 35.18 18.48 21.01
C THR A 10 35.23 18.29 19.50
N PRO A 11 35.80 17.18 18.98
CA PRO A 11 35.99 17.02 17.55
C PRO A 11 34.63 17.07 16.86
N LYS A 12 34.42 18.09 16.01
CA LYS A 12 33.18 18.26 15.27
C LYS A 12 32.95 17.03 14.38
N ARG A 13 31.90 16.25 14.67
CA ARG A 13 31.49 15.13 13.81
C ARG A 13 31.04 15.65 12.45
N ASP A 14 31.39 14.93 11.39
CA ASP A 14 30.94 15.20 10.02
C ASP A 14 29.43 14.87 9.90
N VAL A 15 28.62 15.93 9.81
CA VAL A 15 27.16 15.87 9.64
C VAL A 15 26.73 15.66 8.18
N ARG A 16 27.59 15.95 7.19
CA ARG A 16 27.26 15.76 5.77
C ARG A 16 27.45 14.29 5.37
N ASN A 17 28.54 13.66 5.82
CA ASN A 17 28.81 12.24 5.56
C ASN A 17 28.42 11.31 6.72
N HIS A 18 27.29 11.58 7.38
CA HIS A 18 26.81 10.81 8.53
C HIS A 18 26.41 9.36 8.18
N ILE A 19 26.40 8.48 9.20
CA ILE A 19 25.97 7.07 9.13
C ILE A 19 24.49 6.99 9.49
N LEU A 20 23.74 6.11 8.80
CA LEU A 20 22.33 5.86 9.08
C LEU A 20 22.12 4.40 9.51
N PHE A 21 21.64 4.23 10.73
CA PHE A 21 21.07 2.98 11.21
C PHE A 21 19.55 3.08 11.23
N GLU A 22 18.86 2.17 10.57
CA GLU A 22 17.39 2.10 10.60
C GLU A 22 16.95 0.80 11.27
N ILE A 23 16.26 0.91 12.39
CA ILE A 23 16.03 -0.17 13.33
C ILE A 23 14.54 -0.51 13.38
N ALA A 24 14.20 -1.77 13.11
CA ALA A 24 12.83 -2.28 13.23
C ALA A 24 12.84 -3.79 13.48
N THR A 25 11.77 -4.30 14.08
CA THR A 25 11.59 -5.76 14.24
C THR A 25 11.32 -6.49 12.93
N GLU A 26 10.84 -5.76 11.91
CA GLU A 26 10.45 -6.31 10.61
C GLU A 26 11.57 -6.30 9.55
N VAL A 27 12.83 -6.01 9.94
CA VAL A 27 13.98 -6.11 9.03
C VAL A 27 14.27 -7.57 8.75
N ALA A 28 14.24 -7.97 7.47
CA ALA A 28 14.42 -9.36 7.01
C ALA A 28 13.50 -10.40 7.71
N ASN A 29 12.35 -9.94 8.22
CA ASN A 29 11.36 -10.78 8.88
C ASN A 29 9.95 -10.19 8.67
N ARG A 30 9.13 -10.82 7.82
CA ARG A 30 7.81 -10.30 7.46
C ARG A 30 6.77 -10.60 8.54
N VAL A 31 6.52 -9.64 9.43
CA VAL A 31 5.46 -9.71 10.46
C VAL A 31 4.25 -8.88 10.09
N GLY A 32 4.45 -7.71 9.48
CA GLY A 32 3.40 -6.73 9.26
C GLY A 32 3.64 -5.83 8.04
N GLY A 33 3.14 -4.60 8.12
CA GLY A 33 3.24 -3.61 7.04
C GLY A 33 4.56 -2.87 7.03
N ILE A 34 5.31 -2.84 8.14
CA ILE A 34 6.58 -2.10 8.22
C ILE A 34 7.64 -2.78 7.34
N TYR A 35 7.61 -4.12 7.23
CA TYR A 35 8.41 -4.88 6.26
C TYR A 35 8.30 -4.28 4.86
N SER A 36 7.06 -4.02 4.40
CA SER A 36 6.80 -3.45 3.07
C SER A 36 7.31 -2.01 2.95
N VAL A 37 7.23 -1.20 4.01
CA VAL A 37 7.79 0.16 4.04
C VAL A 37 9.30 0.11 3.87
N LEU A 38 9.99 -0.64 4.73
CA LEU A 38 11.45 -0.73 4.71
C LEU A 38 11.94 -1.30 3.37
N LYS A 39 11.30 -2.37 2.89
CA LYS A 39 11.62 -3.00 1.61
C LYS A 39 11.45 -2.06 0.43
N SER A 40 10.32 -1.35 0.34
CA SER A 40 10.07 -0.44 -0.78
C SER A 40 10.87 0.86 -0.69
N LYS A 41 11.20 1.34 0.51
CA LYS A 41 12.03 2.54 0.72
C LYS A 41 13.52 2.29 0.50
N ALA A 42 13.98 1.04 0.63
CA ALA A 42 15.38 0.67 0.56
C ALA A 42 16.11 1.17 -0.70
N PRO A 43 15.57 1.07 -1.94
CA PRO A 43 16.28 1.54 -3.13
C PRO A 43 16.61 3.03 -3.10
N VAL A 44 15.67 3.88 -2.66
CA VAL A 44 15.88 5.32 -2.57
C VAL A 44 16.88 5.67 -1.46
N THR A 45 16.78 4.97 -0.33
CA THR A 45 17.71 5.20 0.81
C THR A 45 19.12 4.73 0.49
N THR A 46 19.28 3.58 -0.16
CA THR A 46 20.60 3.07 -0.59
C THR A 46 21.19 3.94 -1.70
N ALA A 47 20.38 4.51 -2.60
CA ALA A 47 20.87 5.47 -3.59
C ALA A 47 21.45 6.74 -2.94
N GLU A 48 20.89 7.19 -1.82
CA GLU A 48 21.37 8.36 -1.07
C GLU A 48 22.61 8.05 -0.20
N TYR A 49 22.63 6.91 0.50
CA TYR A 49 23.66 6.61 1.51
C TYR A 49 24.75 5.64 1.06
N GLY A 50 24.47 4.79 0.06
CA GLY A 50 25.32 3.67 -0.30
C GLY A 50 25.63 2.76 0.90
N ASP A 51 26.92 2.46 1.10
CA ASP A 51 27.39 1.61 2.21
C ASP A 51 27.27 2.27 3.60
N ARG A 52 26.84 3.53 3.72
CA ARG A 52 26.63 4.21 5.00
C ARG A 52 25.28 3.90 5.65
N TYR A 53 24.43 3.15 4.96
CA TYR A 53 23.10 2.76 5.42
C TYR A 53 23.09 1.28 5.83
N THR A 54 22.62 1.00 7.04
CA THR A 54 22.48 -0.36 7.56
C THR A 54 21.17 -0.48 8.32
N LEU A 55 20.35 -1.47 7.98
CA LEU A 55 19.18 -1.80 8.78
C LEU A 55 19.55 -2.75 9.93
N ILE A 56 18.92 -2.59 11.08
CA ILE A 56 19.13 -3.45 12.25
C ILE A 56 17.81 -4.11 12.65
N GLY A 57 17.83 -5.43 12.83
CA GLY A 57 16.66 -6.21 13.25
C GLY A 57 17.02 -7.41 14.13
N PRO A 58 16.03 -8.06 14.76
CA PRO A 58 16.24 -9.32 15.44
C PRO A 58 16.48 -10.44 14.41
N LEU A 59 17.39 -11.37 14.71
CA LEU A 59 17.69 -12.50 13.86
C LEU A 59 16.59 -13.56 13.95
N ASN A 60 15.84 -13.72 12.86
CA ASN A 60 15.03 -14.91 12.62
C ASN A 60 15.76 -15.81 11.61
N ARG A 61 16.32 -16.92 12.08
CA ARG A 61 17.15 -17.82 11.25
C ARG A 61 16.40 -18.34 10.02
N ALA A 62 15.12 -18.69 10.17
CA ALA A 62 14.33 -19.24 9.08
C ALA A 62 14.09 -18.24 7.93
N SER A 63 13.92 -16.95 8.23
CA SER A 63 13.77 -15.93 7.19
C SER A 63 15.13 -15.44 6.68
N ALA A 64 16.13 -15.34 7.55
CA ALA A 64 17.48 -14.91 7.18
C ALA A 64 18.13 -15.85 6.16
N ASP A 65 17.96 -17.17 6.29
CA ASP A 65 18.51 -18.17 5.35
C ASP A 65 18.01 -18.00 3.91
N VAL A 66 16.84 -17.35 3.73
CA VAL A 66 16.21 -17.13 2.42
C VAL A 66 16.39 -15.70 1.93
N GLU A 67 16.33 -14.72 2.82
CA GLU A 67 16.30 -13.31 2.47
C GLU A 67 17.66 -12.60 2.59
N VAL A 68 18.66 -13.17 3.25
CA VAL A 68 19.91 -12.48 3.58
C VAL A 68 21.12 -13.22 3.02
N GLU A 69 21.95 -12.49 2.28
CA GLU A 69 23.28 -12.94 1.87
C GLU A 69 24.31 -12.49 2.92
N GLU A 70 24.93 -13.43 3.62
CA GLU A 70 25.97 -13.12 4.62
C GLU A 70 27.21 -12.51 3.97
N LEU A 71 27.76 -11.47 4.62
CA LEU A 71 28.92 -10.75 4.13
C LEU A 71 29.84 -10.36 5.28
N THR A 72 31.11 -10.12 4.95
CA THR A 72 32.03 -9.45 5.86
C THR A 72 31.83 -7.93 5.75
N PRO A 73 31.72 -7.19 6.88
CA PRO A 73 31.59 -5.74 6.83
C PRO A 73 32.81 -5.08 6.19
N SER A 74 32.57 -4.17 5.25
CA SER A 74 33.62 -3.37 4.60
C SER A 74 34.13 -2.22 5.49
N ASN A 75 33.31 -1.75 6.43
CA ASN A 75 33.67 -0.69 7.35
C ASN A 75 34.48 -1.26 8.53
N PRO A 76 35.75 -0.84 8.75
CA PRO A 76 36.57 -1.31 9.86
C PRO A 76 35.92 -1.10 11.23
N ARG A 77 35.19 0.01 11.41
CA ARG A 77 34.50 0.33 12.67
C ARG A 77 33.35 -0.65 12.96
N MET A 78 32.68 -1.11 11.90
CA MET A 78 31.66 -2.15 12.01
C MET A 78 32.28 -3.48 12.45
N VAL A 79 33.43 -3.86 11.86
CA VAL A 79 34.15 -5.08 12.22
C VAL A 79 34.62 -5.04 13.68
N GLU A 80 35.23 -3.93 14.12
CA GLU A 80 35.63 -3.70 15.52
C GLU A 80 34.45 -3.87 16.47
N THR A 81 33.33 -3.20 16.17
CA THR A 81 32.10 -3.27 16.97
C THR A 81 31.55 -4.70 17.05
N MET A 82 31.49 -5.41 15.92
CA MET A 82 30.99 -6.78 15.87
C MET A 82 31.88 -7.74 16.67
N ASN A 83 33.20 -7.55 16.61
CA ASN A 83 34.14 -8.35 17.40
C ASN A 83 33.95 -8.10 18.91
N SER A 84 33.83 -6.84 19.34
CA SER A 84 33.60 -6.50 20.76
C SER A 84 32.29 -7.07 21.30
N MET A 85 31.22 -7.07 20.50
CA MET A 85 29.96 -7.71 20.87
C MET A 85 30.08 -9.23 20.93
N LYS A 86 30.79 -9.85 19.97
CA LYS A 86 31.04 -11.30 19.92
C LYS A 86 31.90 -11.78 21.10
N GLU A 87 32.90 -11.01 21.51
CA GLU A 87 33.72 -11.27 22.70
C GLU A 87 32.89 -11.34 23.99
N ARG A 88 31.78 -10.60 24.04
CA ARG A 88 30.82 -10.64 25.16
C ARG A 88 29.70 -11.68 24.97
N GLY A 89 29.84 -12.51 23.95
CA GLY A 89 28.97 -13.64 23.65
C GLY A 89 27.63 -13.24 23.03
N ILE A 90 27.58 -12.13 22.29
CA ILE A 90 26.42 -11.75 21.48
C ILE A 90 26.66 -12.16 20.03
N GLU A 91 25.77 -12.99 19.49
CA GLU A 91 25.82 -13.42 18.09
C GLU A 91 25.09 -12.42 17.19
N MET A 92 25.68 -12.13 16.04
CA MET A 92 25.11 -11.23 15.04
C MET A 92 25.48 -11.70 13.64
N VAL A 93 24.55 -11.53 12.71
CA VAL A 93 24.72 -11.80 11.28
C VAL A 93 24.74 -10.48 10.54
N TYR A 94 25.81 -10.22 9.78
CA TYR A 94 25.89 -9.07 8.88
C TYR A 94 25.78 -9.54 7.43
N GLY A 95 25.02 -8.82 6.62
CA GLY A 95 24.75 -9.24 5.26
C GLY A 95 24.14 -8.16 4.37
N ARG A 96 23.67 -8.60 3.21
CA ARG A 96 22.79 -7.84 2.31
C ARG A 96 21.41 -8.46 2.33
N TRP A 97 20.39 -7.61 2.42
CA TRP A 97 19.01 -8.05 2.23
C TRP A 97 18.74 -8.21 0.73
N LEU A 98 18.31 -9.39 0.30
CA LEU A 98 18.02 -9.78 -1.09
C LEU A 98 16.71 -9.17 -1.60
N ILE A 99 16.67 -7.84 -1.57
CA ILE A 99 15.59 -7.00 -2.11
C ILE A 99 16.19 -5.98 -3.07
N GLU A 100 15.32 -5.25 -3.77
CA GLU A 100 15.77 -4.14 -4.60
C GLU A 100 16.56 -3.11 -3.78
N GLY A 101 17.67 -2.64 -4.34
CA GLY A 101 18.61 -1.75 -3.65
C GLY A 101 19.64 -2.47 -2.77
N ALA A 102 19.48 -3.75 -2.48
CA ALA A 102 20.43 -4.60 -1.73
C ALA A 102 21.10 -3.90 -0.51
N PRO A 103 20.31 -3.34 0.42
CA PRO A 103 20.85 -2.61 1.56
C PRO A 103 21.60 -3.54 2.53
N ARG A 104 22.53 -2.97 3.31
CA ARG A 104 23.22 -3.71 4.38
C ARG A 104 22.26 -3.98 5.52
N VAL A 105 22.38 -5.16 6.14
CA VAL A 105 21.62 -5.55 7.32
C VAL A 105 22.52 -6.10 8.40
N LEU A 106 22.19 -5.80 9.65
CA LEU A 106 22.77 -6.39 10.84
C LEU A 106 21.63 -7.01 11.66
N LEU A 107 21.62 -8.34 11.73
CA LEU A 107 20.63 -9.10 12.48
C LEU A 107 21.24 -9.58 13.79
N ILE A 108 20.63 -9.22 14.91
CA ILE A 108 21.13 -9.54 16.24
C ILE A 108 20.38 -10.76 16.80
N ASP A 109 21.10 -11.79 17.22
CA ASP A 109 20.49 -12.96 17.88
C ASP A 109 20.10 -12.60 19.32
N THR A 110 18.80 -12.32 19.50
CA THR A 110 18.24 -11.95 20.79
C THR A 110 18.34 -13.05 21.82
N SER A 111 18.39 -14.34 21.41
CA SER A 111 18.53 -15.48 22.34
C SER A 111 19.78 -15.36 23.22
N THR A 112 20.86 -14.79 22.68
CA THR A 112 22.12 -14.58 23.39
C THR A 112 22.04 -13.51 24.48
N GLY A 113 21.06 -12.60 24.39
CA GLY A 113 20.83 -11.53 25.35
C GLY A 113 19.90 -11.90 26.51
N TYR A 114 19.15 -13.00 26.43
CA TYR A 114 18.20 -13.40 27.48
C TYR A 114 18.84 -13.65 28.85
N LYS A 115 20.14 -13.98 28.89
CA LYS A 115 20.91 -14.12 30.13
C LYS A 115 20.97 -12.83 30.97
N TYR A 116 20.77 -11.67 30.34
CA TYR A 116 20.77 -10.35 31.00
C TYR A 116 19.35 -9.81 31.26
N LEU A 117 18.30 -10.56 30.91
CA LEU A 117 16.92 -10.06 30.92
C LEU A 117 16.50 -9.49 32.28
N ASP A 118 16.78 -10.19 33.38
CA ASP A 118 16.36 -9.75 34.71
C ASP A 118 17.08 -8.47 35.14
N GLU A 119 18.37 -8.35 34.82
CA GLU A 119 19.15 -7.12 35.05
C GLU A 119 18.59 -5.95 34.24
N TRP A 120 18.35 -6.16 32.95
CA TRP A 120 17.84 -5.13 32.05
C TRP A 120 16.42 -4.70 32.37
N LYS A 121 15.56 -5.59 32.87
CA LYS A 121 14.25 -5.20 33.39
C LYS A 121 14.36 -4.29 34.61
N GLY A 122 15.28 -4.61 35.53
CA GLY A 122 15.56 -3.78 36.69
C GLY A 122 16.10 -2.40 36.30
N ASP A 123 17.06 -2.35 35.37
CA ASP A 123 17.62 -1.11 34.84
C ASP A 123 16.56 -0.26 34.11
N LEU A 124 15.71 -0.88 33.31
CA LEU A 124 14.66 -0.18 32.55
C LEU A 124 13.62 0.47 33.47
N TRP A 125 13.24 -0.24 34.55
CA TRP A 125 12.38 0.29 35.60
C TRP A 125 13.04 1.48 36.31
N ASN A 126 14.31 1.35 36.70
CA ASN A 126 15.04 2.42 37.39
C ASN A 126 15.28 3.65 36.50
N THR A 127 15.50 3.43 35.20
CA THR A 127 15.82 4.48 34.23
C THR A 127 14.57 5.23 33.76
N SER A 128 13.49 4.50 33.45
CA SER A 128 12.33 5.03 32.74
C SER A 128 10.98 4.75 33.40
N GLY A 129 10.94 4.00 34.51
CA GLY A 129 9.70 3.64 35.20
C GLY A 129 8.79 2.72 34.38
N ILE A 130 9.35 1.97 33.43
CA ILE A 130 8.56 1.08 32.54
C ILE A 130 8.42 -0.29 33.21
N PRO A 131 7.19 -0.74 33.56
CA PRO A 131 6.99 -2.08 34.09
C PRO A 131 7.14 -3.14 33.00
N SER A 132 7.56 -4.36 33.35
CA SER A 132 7.75 -5.46 32.39
C SER A 132 7.29 -6.81 32.98
N PRO A 133 6.01 -7.19 32.81
CA PRO A 133 5.49 -8.47 33.31
C PRO A 133 6.27 -9.66 32.75
N ALA A 134 6.64 -10.62 33.60
CA ALA A 134 7.45 -11.77 33.17
C ALA A 134 6.75 -12.64 32.11
N SER A 135 5.42 -12.72 32.14
CA SER A 135 4.61 -13.53 31.24
C SER A 135 4.51 -12.98 29.81
N ASP A 136 4.86 -11.71 29.57
CA ASP A 136 4.75 -11.10 28.25
C ASP A 136 6.05 -11.29 27.45
N ALA A 137 6.08 -12.35 26.64
CA ALA A 137 7.22 -12.69 25.79
C ALA A 137 7.56 -11.60 24.77
N GLU A 138 6.56 -10.89 24.23
CA GLU A 138 6.77 -9.84 23.22
C GLU A 138 7.47 -8.62 23.83
N THR A 139 7.07 -8.26 25.05
CA THR A 139 7.75 -7.20 25.80
C THR A 139 9.16 -7.61 26.21
N ASN A 140 9.35 -8.86 26.64
CA ASN A 140 10.67 -9.39 26.97
C ASN A 140 11.60 -9.31 25.75
N GLU A 141 11.12 -9.73 24.58
CA GLU A 141 11.86 -9.68 23.32
C GLU A 141 12.22 -8.24 22.94
N ALA A 142 11.27 -7.31 23.03
CA ALA A 142 11.52 -5.89 22.76
C ALA A 142 12.57 -5.29 23.72
N ILE A 143 12.57 -5.69 24.99
CA ILE A 143 13.56 -5.24 25.97
C ILE A 143 14.95 -5.78 25.60
N VAL A 144 15.08 -7.08 25.38
CA VAL A 144 16.34 -7.71 24.98
C VAL A 144 16.89 -7.06 23.71
N PHE A 145 16.05 -6.94 22.68
CA PHE A 145 16.44 -6.32 21.43
C PHE A 145 16.87 -4.86 21.60
N GLY A 146 16.09 -4.05 22.32
CA GLY A 146 16.44 -2.64 22.56
C GLY A 146 17.73 -2.43 23.35
N TYR A 147 18.00 -3.27 24.36
CA TYR A 147 19.26 -3.23 25.10
C TYR A 147 20.45 -3.63 24.22
N LEU A 148 20.32 -4.68 23.41
CA LEU A 148 21.35 -5.11 22.47
C LEU A 148 21.63 -4.05 21.40
N VAL A 149 20.60 -3.40 20.87
CA VAL A 149 20.74 -2.29 19.92
C VAL A 149 21.42 -1.09 20.58
N ALA A 150 21.01 -0.70 21.78
CA ALA A 150 21.66 0.39 22.51
C ALA A 150 23.13 0.07 22.82
N TRP A 151 23.44 -1.19 23.15
CA TRP A 151 24.81 -1.64 23.35
C TRP A 151 25.64 -1.56 22.07
N PHE A 152 25.13 -2.11 20.97
CA PHE A 152 25.77 -2.05 19.66
C PHE A 152 26.03 -0.60 19.23
N LEU A 153 25.04 0.30 19.35
CA LEU A 153 25.20 1.71 19.02
C LEU A 153 26.28 2.37 19.90
N GLY A 154 26.37 1.97 21.17
CA GLY A 154 27.34 2.50 22.13
C GLY A 154 28.78 2.11 21.80
N GLU A 155 28.98 0.84 21.46
CA GLU A 155 30.29 0.35 20.99
C GLU A 155 30.63 1.00 19.64
N PHE A 156 29.67 1.11 18.71
CA PHE A 156 29.91 1.73 17.41
C PHE A 156 30.35 3.19 17.52
N ILE A 157 29.69 4.01 18.36
CA ILE A 157 30.10 5.42 18.55
C ILE A 157 31.43 5.56 19.30
N ALA A 158 31.85 4.55 20.08
CA ALA A 158 33.15 4.55 20.72
C ALA A 158 34.29 4.40 19.69
N HIS A 159 34.05 3.61 18.65
CA HIS A 159 34.97 3.37 17.52
C HIS A 159 34.86 4.45 16.41
N GLU A 160 33.66 4.89 16.05
CA GLU A 160 33.39 5.92 15.03
C GLU A 160 33.24 7.30 15.68
N ARG A 161 34.37 8.03 15.75
CA ARG A 161 34.44 9.38 16.31
C ARG A 161 34.44 10.49 15.25
N ARG A 162 34.46 10.15 13.96
CA ARG A 162 34.59 11.14 12.87
C ARG A 162 33.24 11.56 12.31
N ARG A 163 32.33 10.62 12.10
CA ARG A 163 31.03 10.86 11.45
C ARG A 163 29.91 10.95 12.47
N ALA A 164 28.91 11.79 12.18
CA ALA A 164 27.66 11.77 12.94
C ALA A 164 26.92 10.45 12.69
N VAL A 165 26.18 9.98 13.69
CA VAL A 165 25.38 8.75 13.62
C VAL A 165 23.92 9.12 13.83
N VAL A 166 23.06 8.70 12.89
CA VAL A 166 21.60 8.83 12.96
C VAL A 166 21.02 7.44 13.17
N ALA A 167 20.25 7.26 14.25
CA ALA A 167 19.53 6.03 14.55
C ALA A 167 18.02 6.26 14.43
N HIS A 168 17.40 5.66 13.42
CA HIS A 168 15.98 5.81 13.11
C HIS A 168 15.23 4.55 13.52
N PHE A 169 14.39 4.65 14.54
CA PHE A 169 13.62 3.55 15.11
C PHE A 169 12.18 3.56 14.59
N HIS A 170 11.70 2.39 14.18
CA HIS A 170 10.32 2.18 13.78
C HIS A 170 9.56 1.34 14.80
N GLU A 171 8.46 1.91 15.28
CA GLU A 171 7.49 1.29 16.20
C GLU A 171 8.02 0.95 17.60
N TRP A 172 7.10 0.84 18.56
CA TRP A 172 7.44 0.66 19.98
C TRP A 172 8.28 -0.59 20.27
N LEU A 173 8.15 -1.65 19.46
CA LEU A 173 8.92 -2.89 19.62
C LEU A 173 10.44 -2.68 19.46
N ALA A 174 10.87 -1.75 18.60
CA ALA A 174 12.27 -1.35 18.49
C ALA A 174 12.61 -0.15 19.39
N GLY A 175 11.61 0.47 20.01
CA GLY A 175 11.72 1.76 20.69
C GLY A 175 12.37 1.71 22.08
N VAL A 176 12.64 0.54 22.66
CA VAL A 176 13.25 0.43 24.01
C VAL A 176 14.65 1.03 24.07
N ALA A 177 15.40 1.03 22.96
CA ALA A 177 16.74 1.64 22.91
C ALA A 177 16.73 3.16 23.11
N LEU A 178 15.66 3.87 22.72
CA LEU A 178 15.55 5.33 22.75
C LEU A 178 15.70 5.95 24.15
N PRO A 179 14.96 5.50 25.19
CA PRO A 179 15.19 6.01 26.54
C PRO A 179 16.60 5.71 27.05
N LEU A 180 17.20 4.57 26.66
CA LEU A 180 18.56 4.20 27.06
C LEU A 180 19.60 5.13 26.42
N THR A 181 19.49 5.41 25.13
CA THR A 181 20.44 6.29 24.43
C THR A 181 20.42 7.70 24.98
N LYS A 182 19.21 8.21 25.30
CA LYS A 182 19.04 9.53 25.92
C LYS A 182 19.60 9.58 27.34
N LYS A 183 19.28 8.60 28.20
CA LYS A 183 19.76 8.58 29.59
C LYS A 183 21.28 8.43 29.68
N ARG A 184 21.87 7.64 28.78
CA ARG A 184 23.32 7.38 28.73
C ARG A 184 24.09 8.49 28.01
N HIS A 185 23.44 9.55 27.56
CA HIS A 185 24.05 10.67 26.82
C HIS A 185 24.93 10.20 25.66
N MET A 186 24.40 9.25 24.87
CA MET A 186 25.11 8.70 23.72
C MET A 186 25.24 9.76 22.62
N ASP A 187 26.44 9.91 22.07
CA ASP A 187 26.78 10.88 21.03
C ASP A 187 26.31 10.42 19.64
N LEU A 188 24.98 10.37 19.49
CA LEU A 188 24.23 10.05 18.27
C LEU A 188 22.91 10.82 18.28
N THR A 189 22.24 10.93 17.13
CA THR A 189 20.88 11.49 17.08
C THR A 189 19.84 10.42 16.76
N THR A 190 18.64 10.60 17.31
CA THR A 190 17.57 9.61 17.26
C THR A 190 16.30 10.12 16.59
N ILE A 191 15.69 9.27 15.78
CA ILE A 191 14.38 9.50 15.18
C ILE A 191 13.47 8.35 15.59
N PHE A 192 12.25 8.66 16.01
CA PHE A 192 11.22 7.66 16.26
C PHE A 192 10.04 7.87 15.32
N THR A 193 9.67 6.84 14.57
CA THR A 193 8.45 6.81 13.76
C THR A 193 7.51 5.76 14.30
N THR A 194 6.36 6.18 14.82
CA THR A 194 5.26 5.26 15.11
C THR A 194 4.36 5.16 13.88
N HIS A 195 4.04 3.93 13.47
CA HIS A 195 3.16 3.68 12.34
C HIS A 195 1.70 3.62 12.76
N ALA A 196 1.42 3.34 14.02
CA ALA A 196 0.11 3.38 14.66
C ALA A 196 0.30 3.49 16.17
N THR A 197 -0.63 4.11 16.89
CA THR A 197 -0.58 4.04 18.35
C THR A 197 -1.25 2.76 18.87
N LEU A 198 -0.68 2.17 19.92
CA LEU A 198 -1.26 1.01 20.60
C LEU A 198 -2.70 1.28 21.03
N LEU A 199 -2.90 2.31 21.85
CA LEU A 199 -4.22 2.67 22.37
C LEU A 199 -5.23 2.96 21.26
N GLY A 200 -4.81 3.61 20.17
CA GLY A 200 -5.63 3.86 19.00
C GLY A 200 -6.28 2.62 18.42
N ARG A 201 -5.47 1.61 18.14
CA ARG A 201 -5.94 0.34 17.57
C ARG A 201 -6.93 -0.39 18.49
N TYR A 202 -6.67 -0.39 19.79
CA TYR A 202 -7.53 -1.05 20.78
C TYR A 202 -8.83 -0.28 21.06
N LEU A 203 -8.79 1.06 21.11
CA LEU A 203 -9.96 1.90 21.36
C LEU A 203 -10.93 1.85 20.18
N CYS A 204 -10.43 1.88 18.95
CA CYS A 204 -11.25 1.77 17.74
C CYS A 204 -11.93 0.39 17.62
N ALA A 205 -11.28 -0.67 18.09
CA ALA A 205 -11.90 -1.99 18.16
C ALA A 205 -13.04 -2.05 19.20
N GLY A 206 -12.99 -1.23 20.25
CA GLY A 206 -13.89 -1.24 21.41
C GLY A 206 -15.27 -0.60 21.21
N SER A 207 -15.69 -0.27 19.98
CA SER A 207 -16.98 0.42 19.70
C SER A 207 -17.13 1.80 20.36
N VAL A 208 -16.02 2.46 20.67
CA VAL A 208 -16.03 3.80 21.26
C VAL A 208 -15.98 4.85 20.15
N ASP A 209 -16.65 5.98 20.34
CA ASP A 209 -16.44 7.16 19.49
C ASP A 209 -15.05 7.74 19.78
N PHE A 210 -14.08 7.31 18.97
CA PHE A 210 -12.67 7.50 19.24
C PHE A 210 -12.22 8.93 18.92
N TYR A 211 -12.34 9.36 17.65
CA TYR A 211 -11.76 10.63 17.19
C TYR A 211 -12.39 11.88 17.81
N ASN A 212 -13.66 11.82 18.20
CA ASN A 212 -14.34 12.95 18.84
C ASN A 212 -13.97 13.10 20.32
N ASN A 213 -13.57 12.01 20.99
CA ASN A 213 -13.28 11.99 22.43
C ASN A 213 -11.78 11.85 22.76
N LEU A 214 -10.90 11.99 21.76
CA LEU A 214 -9.44 11.83 21.90
C LEU A 214 -8.84 12.61 23.09
N GLN A 215 -9.35 13.81 23.35
CA GLN A 215 -8.90 14.70 24.43
C GLN A 215 -9.31 14.22 25.84
N HIS A 216 -10.36 13.41 25.93
CA HIS A 216 -10.99 13.04 27.20
C HIS A 216 -10.56 11.65 27.71
N PHE A 217 -9.79 10.89 26.93
CA PHE A 217 -9.30 9.58 27.37
C PHE A 217 -8.21 9.71 28.44
N ASP A 218 -8.45 9.03 29.55
CA ASP A 218 -7.41 8.67 30.50
C ASP A 218 -6.59 7.51 29.93
N VAL A 219 -5.44 7.85 29.37
CA VAL A 219 -4.54 6.91 28.67
C VAL A 219 -4.02 5.80 29.59
N ASP A 220 -3.76 6.12 30.85
CA ASP A 220 -3.19 5.16 31.81
C ASP A 220 -4.28 4.17 32.25
N ALA A 221 -5.49 4.67 32.54
CA ALA A 221 -6.63 3.83 32.87
C ALA A 221 -7.06 2.94 31.69
N GLU A 222 -7.12 3.49 30.48
CA GLU A 222 -7.52 2.73 29.29
C GLU A 222 -6.47 1.67 28.90
N ALA A 223 -5.18 1.95 29.08
CA ALA A 223 -4.12 0.97 28.86
C ALA A 223 -4.12 -0.12 29.95
N GLY A 224 -4.37 0.26 31.21
CA GLY A 224 -4.51 -0.65 32.34
C GLY A 224 -5.69 -1.62 32.19
N LYS A 225 -6.88 -1.12 31.84
CA LYS A 225 -8.09 -1.94 31.59
C LYS A 225 -7.88 -3.03 30.54
N ARG A 226 -7.00 -2.77 29.56
CA ARG A 226 -6.70 -3.68 28.44
C ARG A 226 -5.46 -4.53 28.67
N GLY A 227 -4.77 -4.36 29.80
CA GLY A 227 -3.56 -5.11 30.11
C GLY A 227 -2.36 -4.77 29.21
N ILE A 228 -2.33 -3.58 28.61
CA ILE A 228 -1.27 -3.13 27.69
C ILE A 228 -0.45 -1.96 28.25
N TYR A 229 -0.62 -1.62 29.54
CA TYR A 229 0.02 -0.48 30.18
C TYR A 229 1.55 -0.48 30.00
N HIS A 230 2.21 -1.60 30.23
CA HIS A 230 3.67 -1.74 30.05
C HIS A 230 4.11 -1.47 28.60
N ARG A 231 3.35 -1.95 27.60
CA ARG A 231 3.64 -1.71 26.18
C ARG A 231 3.43 -0.25 25.80
N TYR A 232 2.34 0.35 26.31
CA TYR A 232 2.07 1.78 26.15
C TYR A 232 3.16 2.65 26.77
N CYS A 233 3.69 2.28 27.95
CA CYS A 233 4.82 2.99 28.55
C CYS A 233 6.07 2.97 27.66
N ILE A 234 6.36 1.86 26.97
CA ILE A 234 7.48 1.78 26.00
C ILE A 234 7.23 2.72 24.82
N GLU A 235 6.04 2.68 24.22
CA GLU A 235 5.66 3.53 23.09
C GLU A 235 5.77 5.02 23.44
N ARG A 236 5.23 5.41 24.60
CA ARG A 236 5.31 6.79 25.10
C ARG A 236 6.75 7.19 25.45
N ALA A 237 7.51 6.31 26.11
CA ALA A 237 8.91 6.60 26.45
C ALA A 237 9.78 6.76 25.20
N ALA A 238 9.57 5.93 24.18
CA ALA A 238 10.21 6.06 22.87
C ALA A 238 9.88 7.41 22.23
N ALA A 239 8.58 7.77 22.19
CA ALA A 239 8.13 9.05 21.65
C ALA A 239 8.75 10.24 22.38
N HIS A 240 8.86 10.25 23.71
CA HIS A 240 9.46 11.37 24.47
C HIS A 240 10.99 11.36 24.49
N SER A 241 11.61 10.21 24.26
CA SER A 241 13.08 10.08 24.28
C SER A 241 13.74 10.42 22.96
N ALA A 242 13.06 10.25 21.81
CA ALA A 242 13.65 10.57 20.52
C ALA A 242 13.95 12.07 20.35
N ASP A 243 15.02 12.43 19.64
CA ASP A 243 15.28 13.82 19.28
C ASP A 243 14.20 14.33 18.33
N VAL A 244 13.82 13.50 17.35
CA VAL A 244 12.74 13.77 16.39
C VAL A 244 11.67 12.68 16.48
N PHE A 245 10.43 13.09 16.66
CA PHE A 245 9.28 12.19 16.69
C PHE A 245 8.41 12.41 15.45
N THR A 246 8.05 11.32 14.77
CA THR A 246 7.29 11.35 13.52
C THR A 246 6.20 10.30 13.51
N THR A 247 5.21 10.51 12.65
CA THR A 247 4.12 9.56 12.37
C THR A 247 3.95 9.43 10.87
N VAL A 248 3.14 8.48 10.40
CA VAL A 248 2.95 8.25 8.96
C VAL A 248 1.82 9.06 8.32
N SER A 249 0.99 9.73 9.11
CA SER A 249 -0.09 10.58 8.58
C SER A 249 -0.49 11.68 9.56
N HIS A 250 -1.18 12.72 9.07
CA HIS A 250 -1.71 13.79 9.91
C HIS A 250 -2.77 13.31 10.92
N ILE A 251 -3.57 12.30 10.57
CA ILE A 251 -4.55 11.74 11.50
C ILE A 251 -3.88 10.98 12.65
N THR A 252 -2.82 10.21 12.35
CA THR A 252 -2.00 9.55 13.38
C THR A 252 -1.20 10.58 14.18
N ALA A 253 -0.81 11.71 13.59
CA ALA A 253 -0.16 12.79 14.31
C ALA A 253 -1.09 13.43 15.35
N PHE A 254 -2.34 13.69 14.97
CA PHE A 254 -3.38 14.19 15.86
C PHE A 254 -3.67 13.21 17.00
N GLU A 255 -3.75 11.91 16.70
CA GLU A 255 -3.88 10.86 17.70
C GLU A 255 -2.68 10.84 18.67
N SER A 256 -1.46 10.86 18.14
CA SER A 256 -0.23 10.78 18.94
C SER A 256 -0.06 11.97 19.89
N GLU A 257 -0.47 13.17 19.48
CA GLU A 257 -0.47 14.36 20.35
C GLU A 257 -1.29 14.11 21.63
N HIS A 258 -2.43 13.43 21.51
CA HIS A 258 -3.35 13.19 22.62
C HIS A 258 -3.04 11.89 23.37
N LEU A 259 -2.64 10.82 22.70
CA LEU A 259 -2.41 9.52 23.33
C LEU A 259 -0.97 9.39 23.86
N LEU A 260 0.03 9.84 23.10
CA LEU A 260 1.44 9.79 23.49
C LEU A 260 1.90 11.07 24.19
N LYS A 261 1.05 12.09 24.27
CA LYS A 261 1.32 13.38 24.95
C LYS A 261 2.55 14.10 24.38
N ARG A 262 2.88 13.86 23.11
CA ARG A 262 3.91 14.57 22.35
C ARG A 262 3.38 14.79 20.94
N LYS A 263 3.33 16.05 20.51
CA LYS A 263 3.04 16.39 19.12
C LYS A 263 4.22 15.94 18.24
N PRO A 264 4.00 15.18 17.15
CA PRO A 264 5.06 14.84 16.21
C PRO A 264 5.65 16.09 15.55
N ASP A 265 6.96 16.03 15.28
CA ASP A 265 7.73 17.05 14.59
C ASP A 265 7.44 17.09 13.07
N GLY A 266 6.95 15.98 12.51
CA GLY A 266 6.60 15.87 11.10
C GLY A 266 5.87 14.57 10.76
N VAL A 267 5.43 14.48 9.51
CA VAL A 267 4.74 13.32 8.96
C VAL A 267 5.62 12.69 7.87
N LEU A 268 5.82 11.38 7.96
CA LEU A 268 6.58 10.57 7.03
C LEU A 268 5.63 9.63 6.27
N PRO A 269 4.92 10.13 5.25
CA PRO A 269 3.98 9.33 4.47
C PRO A 269 4.68 8.14 3.82
N ASN A 270 3.99 7.01 3.73
CA ASN A 270 4.56 5.80 3.15
C ASN A 270 4.42 5.82 1.63
N GLY A 271 5.55 5.89 0.93
CA GLY A 271 5.60 5.77 -0.52
C GLY A 271 5.50 4.33 -1.01
N LEU A 272 5.44 4.20 -2.33
CA LEU A 272 5.55 2.95 -3.07
C LEU A 272 6.66 3.11 -4.13
N ASN A 273 7.28 2.00 -4.55
CA ASN A 273 8.16 2.04 -5.72
C ASN A 273 7.32 1.96 -6.98
N VAL A 274 7.08 3.11 -7.61
CA VAL A 274 6.42 3.16 -8.90
C VAL A 274 7.50 2.94 -9.95
N LYS A 275 7.85 1.67 -10.19
CA LYS A 275 8.57 1.35 -11.43
C LYS A 275 7.64 1.72 -12.57
N LYS A 276 8.06 2.71 -13.36
CA LYS A 276 7.37 3.15 -14.58
C LYS A 276 6.96 1.91 -15.36
N PHE A 277 5.67 1.56 -15.31
CA PHE A 277 5.04 0.79 -16.37
C PHE A 277 5.02 1.75 -17.57
N SER A 278 6.14 1.82 -18.28
CA SER A 278 6.48 2.84 -19.28
C SER A 278 5.74 2.63 -20.60
N ALA A 279 4.45 2.34 -20.51
CA ALA A 279 3.49 2.44 -21.58
C ALA A 279 2.13 2.80 -20.96
N VAL A 280 1.76 4.08 -21.02
CA VAL A 280 0.47 4.64 -20.55
C VAL A 280 -0.74 3.89 -21.13
N HIS A 281 -0.58 3.13 -22.21
CA HIS A 281 -1.63 2.29 -22.80
C HIS A 281 -1.62 0.83 -22.32
N GLU A 282 -0.50 0.34 -21.79
CA GLU A 282 -0.35 -1.06 -21.40
C GLU A 282 -1.19 -1.39 -20.16
N PHE A 283 -1.29 -0.47 -19.18
CA PHE A 283 -2.12 -0.71 -18.00
C PHE A 283 -3.61 -0.91 -18.36
N GLN A 284 -4.10 -0.26 -19.42
CA GLN A 284 -5.47 -0.41 -19.89
C GLN A 284 -5.70 -1.77 -20.57
N ASN A 285 -4.67 -2.30 -21.24
CA ASN A 285 -4.68 -3.66 -21.79
C ASN A 285 -4.65 -4.70 -20.66
N LEU A 286 -3.79 -4.50 -19.66
CA LEU A 286 -3.69 -5.34 -18.47
C LEU A 286 -5.01 -5.38 -17.70
N HIS A 287 -5.69 -4.23 -17.55
CA HIS A 287 -7.05 -4.21 -16.99
C HIS A 287 -7.99 -5.14 -17.76
N SER A 288 -7.97 -5.11 -19.09
CA SER A 288 -8.86 -5.96 -19.90
C SER A 288 -8.53 -7.45 -19.74
N GLN A 289 -7.26 -7.81 -19.72
CA GLN A 289 -6.80 -9.20 -19.54
C GLN A 289 -7.17 -9.74 -18.15
N SER A 290 -6.86 -8.97 -17.09
CA SER A 290 -7.21 -9.35 -15.73
C SER A 290 -8.73 -9.35 -15.49
N LYS A 291 -9.47 -8.40 -16.08
CA LYS A 291 -10.93 -8.40 -16.02
C LYS A 291 -11.51 -9.69 -16.61
N GLU A 292 -10.94 -10.21 -17.69
CA GLU A 292 -11.44 -11.45 -18.29
C GLU A 292 -11.22 -12.67 -17.39
N LYS A 293 -10.09 -12.73 -16.66
CA LYS A 293 -9.88 -13.76 -15.63
C LYS A 293 -10.93 -13.67 -14.50
N ILE A 294 -11.32 -12.46 -14.10
CA ILE A 294 -12.41 -12.25 -13.13
C ILE A 294 -13.77 -12.64 -13.75
N ASN A 295 -14.02 -12.32 -15.03
CA ASN A 295 -15.22 -12.74 -15.74
C ASN A 295 -15.35 -14.27 -15.75
N ASP A 296 -14.26 -15.00 -16.01
CA ASP A 296 -14.22 -16.46 -15.96
C ASP A 296 -14.60 -17.00 -14.59
N PHE A 297 -14.02 -16.42 -13.52
CA PHE A 297 -14.42 -16.76 -12.16
C PHE A 297 -15.92 -16.52 -11.93
N VAL A 298 -16.44 -15.35 -12.31
CA VAL A 298 -17.85 -14.98 -12.13
C VAL A 298 -18.79 -15.92 -12.90
N ARG A 299 -18.47 -16.27 -14.15
CA ARG A 299 -19.24 -17.25 -14.95
C ARG A 299 -19.34 -18.60 -14.24
N GLY A 300 -18.23 -19.05 -13.64
CA GLY A 300 -18.16 -20.28 -12.86
C GLY A 300 -18.88 -20.20 -11.51
N HIS A 301 -18.76 -19.08 -10.80
CA HIS A 301 -19.37 -18.89 -9.47
C HIS A 301 -20.89 -18.76 -9.54
N PHE A 302 -21.38 -18.08 -10.58
CA PHE A 302 -22.81 -17.84 -10.85
C PHE A 302 -23.41 -18.84 -11.85
N TYR A 303 -22.78 -20.01 -12.06
CA TYR A 303 -23.33 -21.04 -12.95
C TYR A 303 -24.79 -21.37 -12.63
N GLY A 304 -25.62 -21.51 -13.67
CA GLY A 304 -27.07 -21.67 -13.54
C GLY A 304 -27.85 -20.37 -13.24
N HIS A 305 -27.16 -19.29 -12.86
CA HIS A 305 -27.69 -17.96 -12.57
C HIS A 305 -26.89 -16.85 -13.27
N ASN A 306 -26.37 -17.12 -14.48
CA ASN A 306 -25.72 -16.12 -15.32
C ASN A 306 -26.79 -15.29 -16.07
N ASP A 307 -27.64 -14.61 -15.33
CA ASP A 307 -28.81 -13.85 -15.82
C ASP A 307 -28.52 -12.34 -16.01
N PHE A 308 -27.25 -11.95 -15.97
CA PHE A 308 -26.78 -10.58 -16.15
C PHE A 308 -25.63 -10.50 -17.15
N ASP A 309 -25.50 -9.33 -17.78
CA ASP A 309 -24.48 -9.04 -18.79
C ASP A 309 -23.15 -8.61 -18.14
N LEU A 310 -22.07 -9.32 -18.48
CA LEU A 310 -20.72 -9.06 -17.96
C LEU A 310 -20.10 -7.78 -18.57
N ASP A 311 -20.53 -7.36 -19.76
CA ASP A 311 -20.09 -6.08 -20.34
C ASP A 311 -20.66 -4.88 -19.57
N ASN A 312 -21.87 -5.05 -19.02
CA ASN A 312 -22.52 -4.10 -18.12
C ASN A 312 -22.39 -4.48 -16.63
N THR A 313 -21.35 -5.24 -16.28
CA THR A 313 -21.01 -5.58 -14.89
C THR A 313 -19.77 -4.81 -14.41
N LEU A 314 -19.86 -4.27 -13.19
CA LEU A 314 -18.78 -3.58 -12.50
C LEU A 314 -18.28 -4.41 -11.31
N TYR A 315 -16.96 -4.48 -11.18
CA TYR A 315 -16.28 -5.17 -10.09
C TYR A 315 -15.81 -4.17 -9.05
N VAL A 316 -16.35 -4.31 -7.85
CA VAL A 316 -16.01 -3.49 -6.68
C VAL A 316 -15.35 -4.41 -5.65
N PHE A 317 -14.37 -3.95 -4.90
CA PHE A 317 -13.76 -4.79 -3.87
C PHE A 317 -13.34 -4.03 -2.63
N THR A 318 -13.31 -4.74 -1.51
CA THR A 318 -12.57 -4.37 -0.30
C THR A 318 -11.57 -5.47 0.02
N ALA A 319 -10.38 -5.10 0.48
CA ALA A 319 -9.31 -6.03 0.77
C ALA A 319 -8.48 -5.57 1.97
N GLY A 320 -7.93 -6.52 2.72
CA GLY A 320 -7.00 -6.23 3.80
C GLY A 320 -7.01 -7.28 4.91
N ARG A 321 -6.41 -6.92 6.05
CA ARG A 321 -6.52 -7.73 7.28
C ARG A 321 -7.97 -7.85 7.70
N TYR A 322 -8.33 -8.98 8.31
CA TYR A 322 -9.67 -9.18 8.87
C TYR A 322 -9.87 -8.31 10.11
N GLU A 323 -10.31 -7.07 9.89
CA GLU A 323 -10.67 -6.11 10.94
C GLU A 323 -12.01 -5.47 10.58
N PHE A 324 -13.10 -6.14 10.94
CA PHE A 324 -14.48 -5.82 10.49
C PHE A 324 -14.86 -4.33 10.61
N ARG A 325 -14.58 -3.70 11.76
CA ARG A 325 -14.89 -2.27 12.00
C ARG A 325 -13.79 -1.33 11.55
N ASN A 326 -12.52 -1.63 11.85
CA ASN A 326 -11.41 -0.72 11.52
C ASN A 326 -11.26 -0.53 10.01
N LYS A 327 -11.45 -1.60 9.22
CA LYS A 327 -11.45 -1.53 7.75
C LYS A 327 -12.80 -1.12 7.15
N GLY A 328 -13.82 -0.87 7.99
CA GLY A 328 -15.13 -0.37 7.57
C GLY A 328 -15.98 -1.36 6.78
N VAL A 329 -15.78 -2.67 6.97
CA VAL A 329 -16.51 -3.71 6.22
C VAL A 329 -17.99 -3.70 6.56
N ASP A 330 -18.32 -3.35 7.80
CA ASP A 330 -19.68 -3.06 8.26
C ASP A 330 -20.38 -2.02 7.38
N MET A 331 -19.74 -0.87 7.19
CA MET A 331 -20.24 0.21 6.33
C MET A 331 -20.24 -0.16 4.86
N PHE A 332 -19.23 -0.90 4.40
CA PHE A 332 -19.19 -1.41 3.03
C PHE A 332 -20.43 -2.25 2.72
N ILE A 333 -20.71 -3.30 3.51
CA ILE A 333 -21.85 -4.20 3.28
C ILE A 333 -23.19 -3.46 3.40
N GLU A 334 -23.34 -2.57 4.39
CA GLU A 334 -24.54 -1.75 4.55
C GLU A 334 -24.77 -0.84 3.33
N SER A 335 -23.71 -0.18 2.85
CA SER A 335 -23.79 0.70 1.68
C SER A 335 -24.09 -0.05 0.38
N LEU A 336 -23.64 -1.32 0.24
CA LEU A 336 -23.98 -2.20 -0.88
C LEU A 336 -25.47 -2.58 -0.88
N ALA A 337 -26.06 -2.81 0.29
CA ALA A 337 -27.49 -3.09 0.40
C ALA A 337 -28.33 -1.87 -0.03
N ARG A 338 -27.95 -0.66 0.41
CA ARG A 338 -28.58 0.59 -0.03
C ARG A 338 -28.38 0.83 -1.53
N LEU A 339 -27.19 0.53 -2.06
CA LEU A 339 -26.91 0.60 -3.50
C LEU A 339 -27.80 -0.36 -4.29
N ASN A 340 -27.99 -1.59 -3.81
CA ASN A 340 -28.89 -2.57 -4.43
C ASN A 340 -30.31 -2.03 -4.53
N HIS A 341 -30.83 -1.46 -3.44
CA HIS A 341 -32.16 -0.85 -3.44
C HIS A 341 -32.26 0.30 -4.46
N ARG A 342 -31.28 1.21 -4.49
CA ARG A 342 -31.27 2.35 -5.42
C ARG A 342 -31.19 1.92 -6.89
N LEU A 343 -30.36 0.92 -7.22
CA LEU A 343 -30.25 0.39 -8.58
C LEU A 343 -31.54 -0.30 -9.05
N LYS A 344 -32.23 -1.01 -8.14
CA LYS A 344 -33.55 -1.58 -8.42
C LYS A 344 -34.60 -0.49 -8.65
N ALA A 345 -34.67 0.48 -7.75
CA ALA A 345 -35.63 1.58 -7.81
C ALA A 345 -35.44 2.45 -9.06
N SER A 346 -34.19 2.67 -9.50
CA SER A 346 -33.89 3.43 -10.72
C SER A 346 -34.05 2.62 -12.01
N GLY A 347 -34.41 1.33 -11.94
CA GLY A 347 -34.48 0.44 -13.10
C GLY A 347 -33.14 0.24 -13.82
N SER A 348 -32.01 0.36 -13.11
CA SER A 348 -30.69 0.24 -13.72
C SER A 348 -30.47 -1.16 -14.29
N LYS A 349 -29.83 -1.22 -15.45
CA LYS A 349 -29.39 -2.47 -16.09
C LYS A 349 -28.00 -2.92 -15.60
N THR A 350 -27.26 -2.04 -14.94
CA THR A 350 -25.90 -2.31 -14.47
C THR A 350 -25.92 -3.26 -13.30
N THR A 351 -25.01 -4.23 -13.33
CA THR A 351 -24.80 -5.18 -12.23
C THR A 351 -23.48 -4.86 -11.54
N VAL A 352 -23.45 -4.93 -10.21
CA VAL A 352 -22.23 -4.77 -9.42
C VAL A 352 -21.93 -6.10 -8.75
N VAL A 353 -20.72 -6.63 -8.91
CA VAL A 353 -20.23 -7.78 -8.14
C VAL A 353 -19.18 -7.26 -7.17
N ALA A 354 -19.50 -7.34 -5.88
CA ALA A 354 -18.68 -6.86 -4.78
C ALA A 354 -17.88 -7.99 -4.14
N PHE A 355 -16.55 -7.86 -4.15
CA PHE A 355 -15.63 -8.80 -3.53
C PHE A 355 -15.20 -8.33 -2.14
N VAL A 356 -15.16 -9.25 -1.19
CA VAL A 356 -14.57 -9.04 0.13
C VAL A 356 -13.39 -10.00 0.25
N ILE A 357 -12.16 -9.48 0.30
CA ILE A 357 -10.93 -10.28 0.36
C ILE A 357 -10.28 -10.06 1.72
N MET A 358 -10.64 -10.89 2.69
CA MET A 358 -10.16 -10.76 4.07
C MET A 358 -9.90 -12.14 4.67
N PRO A 359 -8.63 -12.52 4.92
CA PRO A 359 -8.28 -13.83 5.41
C PRO A 359 -8.98 -14.17 6.74
N ALA A 360 -9.72 -15.28 6.76
CA ALA A 360 -10.42 -15.76 7.95
C ALA A 360 -9.99 -17.19 8.27
N GLN A 361 -10.47 -17.72 9.40
CA GLN A 361 -10.23 -19.12 9.73
C GLN A 361 -11.15 -20.04 8.91
N THR A 362 -10.55 -20.78 7.97
CA THR A 362 -11.23 -21.67 7.04
C THR A 362 -10.60 -23.06 7.03
N SER A 363 -11.36 -24.08 6.63
CA SER A 363 -10.81 -25.43 6.43
C SER A 363 -10.34 -25.68 4.99
N SER A 364 -11.18 -25.39 4.00
CA SER A 364 -10.90 -25.57 2.56
C SER A 364 -11.94 -24.85 1.69
N LEU A 365 -11.75 -24.87 0.38
CA LEU A 365 -12.76 -24.40 -0.59
C LEU A 365 -14.04 -25.22 -0.51
N THR A 366 -15.19 -24.56 -0.73
CA THR A 366 -16.47 -25.27 -0.83
C THR A 366 -16.51 -26.16 -2.07
N VAL A 367 -17.18 -27.31 -1.96
CA VAL A 367 -17.43 -28.21 -3.10
C VAL A 367 -18.17 -27.46 -4.21
N GLU A 368 -19.08 -26.57 -3.84
CA GLU A 368 -19.89 -25.78 -4.78
C GLU A 368 -19.04 -24.80 -5.60
N ALA A 369 -18.04 -24.15 -5.01
CA ALA A 369 -17.12 -23.27 -5.73
C ALA A 369 -16.27 -24.03 -6.75
N LEU A 370 -15.70 -25.18 -6.35
CA LEU A 370 -14.90 -26.03 -7.24
C LEU A 370 -15.74 -26.63 -8.38
N LYS A 371 -16.94 -27.11 -8.04
CA LYS A 371 -17.89 -27.67 -9.01
C LYS A 371 -18.29 -26.65 -10.06
N GLY A 372 -18.57 -25.40 -9.67
CA GLY A 372 -18.95 -24.34 -10.59
C GLY A 372 -17.88 -24.08 -11.66
N GLN A 373 -16.62 -23.96 -11.24
CA GLN A 373 -15.50 -23.78 -12.17
C GLN A 373 -15.29 -25.01 -13.08
N ALA A 374 -15.39 -26.22 -12.53
CA ALA A 374 -15.22 -27.45 -13.30
C ALA A 374 -16.31 -27.62 -14.39
N VAL A 375 -17.58 -27.31 -14.07
CA VAL A 375 -18.69 -27.42 -15.01
C VAL A 375 -18.53 -26.42 -16.16
N VAL A 376 -18.19 -25.16 -15.86
CA VAL A 376 -17.99 -24.12 -16.88
C VAL A 376 -16.78 -24.42 -17.76
N LYS A 377 -15.67 -24.85 -17.16
CA LYS A 377 -14.48 -25.29 -17.91
C LYS A 377 -14.81 -26.44 -18.85
N SER A 378 -15.53 -27.46 -18.36
CA SER A 378 -15.92 -28.61 -19.19
C SER A 378 -16.84 -28.24 -20.35
N LEU A 379 -17.73 -27.25 -20.16
CA LEU A 379 -18.54 -26.70 -21.24
C LEU A 379 -17.67 -25.99 -22.29
N ARG A 380 -16.74 -25.13 -21.85
CA ARG A 380 -15.80 -24.42 -22.73
C ARG A 380 -14.95 -25.38 -23.55
N ASP A 381 -14.31 -26.34 -22.90
CA ASP A 381 -13.46 -27.34 -23.57
C ASP A 381 -14.25 -28.15 -24.62
N THR A 382 -15.53 -28.46 -24.34
CA THR A 382 -16.41 -29.15 -25.30
C THR A 382 -16.73 -28.25 -26.50
N ILE A 383 -16.99 -26.96 -26.28
CA ILE A 383 -17.27 -25.98 -27.34
C ILE A 383 -16.03 -25.76 -28.21
N GLU A 384 -14.84 -25.62 -27.64
CA GLU A 384 -13.59 -25.46 -28.40
C GLU A 384 -13.30 -26.68 -29.29
N MET A 385 -13.58 -27.88 -28.79
CA MET A 385 -13.47 -29.10 -29.58
C MET A 385 -14.47 -29.11 -30.75
N MET A 386 -15.72 -28.69 -30.50
CA MET A 386 -16.75 -28.56 -31.54
C MET A 386 -16.38 -27.50 -32.57
N GLU A 387 -15.84 -26.35 -32.15
CA GLU A 387 -15.39 -25.27 -33.02
C GLU A 387 -14.31 -25.74 -33.99
N LYS A 388 -13.28 -26.44 -33.49
CA LYS A 388 -12.23 -27.04 -34.32
C LYS A 388 -12.81 -28.06 -35.32
N GLY A 389 -13.80 -28.85 -34.88
CA GLY A 389 -14.50 -29.81 -35.73
C GLY A 389 -15.32 -29.14 -36.83
N ILE A 390 -16.07 -28.09 -36.49
CA ILE A 390 -16.83 -27.27 -37.43
C ILE A 390 -15.89 -26.61 -38.44
N GLY A 391 -14.80 -25.99 -37.98
CA GLY A 391 -13.81 -25.32 -38.84
C GLY A 391 -13.20 -26.28 -39.86
N LYS A 392 -12.85 -27.51 -39.44
CA LYS A 392 -12.35 -28.55 -40.35
C LYS A 392 -13.39 -28.95 -41.40
N ARG A 393 -14.63 -29.24 -40.99
CA ARG A 393 -15.71 -29.64 -41.91
C ARG A 393 -16.06 -28.52 -42.90
N MET A 394 -16.09 -27.27 -42.41
CA MET A 394 -16.32 -26.09 -43.23
C MET A 394 -15.23 -25.93 -44.27
N TYR A 395 -13.96 -26.05 -43.87
CA TYR A 395 -12.81 -25.99 -44.77
C TYR A 395 -12.88 -27.06 -45.86
N GLU A 396 -13.13 -28.33 -45.49
CA GLU A 396 -13.26 -29.44 -46.45
C GLU A 396 -14.43 -29.24 -47.42
N ARG A 397 -15.59 -28.76 -46.95
CA ARG A 397 -16.75 -28.50 -47.81
C ARG A 397 -16.51 -27.33 -48.76
N CYS A 398 -15.84 -26.27 -48.29
CA CYS A 398 -15.45 -25.14 -49.14
C CYS A 398 -14.44 -25.54 -50.21
N LEU A 399 -13.46 -26.41 -49.89
CA LEU A 399 -12.54 -26.96 -50.90
C LEU A 399 -13.24 -27.84 -51.94
N ALA A 400 -14.25 -28.60 -51.52
CA ALA A 400 -15.02 -29.47 -52.41
C ALA A 400 -16.12 -28.72 -53.19
N TRP A 401 -16.29 -27.41 -52.97
CA TRP A 401 -17.34 -26.62 -53.61
C TRP A 401 -17.10 -26.46 -55.11
N LYS A 402 -18.17 -26.56 -55.89
CA LYS A 402 -18.17 -26.35 -57.35
C LYS A 402 -19.23 -25.32 -57.70
N GLU A 403 -19.03 -24.64 -58.82
CA GLU A 403 -19.98 -23.64 -59.30
C GLU A 403 -21.38 -24.28 -59.52
N GLY A 404 -22.37 -23.84 -58.75
CA GLY A 404 -23.72 -24.41 -58.72
C GLY A 404 -24.08 -25.21 -57.45
N ASP A 405 -23.11 -25.53 -56.59
CA ASP A 405 -23.36 -26.18 -55.30
C ASP A 405 -23.92 -25.19 -54.26
N ASN A 406 -24.80 -25.67 -53.38
CA ASN A 406 -25.27 -24.91 -52.22
C ASN A 406 -24.13 -24.70 -51.20
N MET A 407 -24.18 -23.56 -50.50
CA MET A 407 -23.31 -23.27 -49.35
C MET A 407 -23.46 -24.35 -48.25
N PRO A 408 -22.42 -24.57 -47.42
CA PRO A 408 -22.50 -25.51 -46.30
C PRO A 408 -23.69 -25.20 -45.37
N ASP A 409 -24.54 -26.18 -45.09
CA ASP A 409 -25.71 -26.03 -44.22
C ASP A 409 -25.35 -26.37 -42.75
N GLU A 410 -26.15 -25.89 -41.79
CA GLU A 410 -25.93 -26.09 -40.34
C GLU A 410 -25.83 -27.58 -39.99
N LYS A 411 -26.58 -28.43 -40.72
CA LYS A 411 -26.61 -29.89 -40.55
C LYS A 411 -25.28 -30.56 -40.93
N ASP A 412 -24.53 -29.97 -41.86
CA ASP A 412 -23.23 -30.47 -42.30
C ASP A 412 -22.13 -30.05 -41.31
N LEU A 413 -22.35 -28.93 -40.61
CA LEU A 413 -21.38 -28.35 -39.70
C LEU A 413 -21.47 -28.92 -38.28
N ILE A 414 -22.68 -29.16 -37.74
CA ILE A 414 -22.88 -29.66 -36.37
C ILE A 414 -23.42 -31.09 -36.38
N THR A 415 -22.60 -32.05 -35.94
CA THR A 415 -22.99 -33.47 -35.94
C THR A 415 -24.01 -33.79 -34.86
N SER A 416 -24.71 -34.93 -35.01
CA SER A 416 -25.61 -35.45 -33.96
C SER A 416 -24.86 -35.78 -32.66
N GLN A 417 -23.62 -36.24 -32.76
CA GLN A 417 -22.74 -36.50 -31.61
C GLN A 417 -22.42 -35.20 -30.86
N ASP A 418 -22.06 -34.14 -31.59
CA ASP A 418 -21.82 -32.80 -31.02
C ASP A 418 -23.05 -32.28 -30.27
N ARG A 419 -24.26 -32.43 -30.86
CA ARG A 419 -25.53 -32.05 -30.21
C ARG A 419 -25.78 -32.83 -28.92
N VAL A 420 -25.46 -34.12 -28.87
CA VAL A 420 -25.61 -34.96 -27.66
C VAL A 420 -24.62 -34.53 -26.56
N LEU A 421 -23.36 -34.29 -26.93
CA LEU A 421 -22.33 -33.82 -26.00
C LEU A 421 -22.69 -32.45 -25.42
N LEU A 422 -23.10 -31.50 -26.27
CA LEU A 422 -23.54 -30.18 -25.85
C LEU A 422 -24.74 -30.27 -24.91
N ARG A 423 -25.77 -31.07 -25.25
CA ARG A 423 -26.91 -31.31 -24.36
C ARG A 423 -26.47 -31.84 -23.00
N ARG A 424 -25.58 -32.83 -22.95
CA ARG A 424 -25.04 -33.37 -21.68
C ARG A 424 -24.38 -32.29 -20.83
N ARG A 425 -23.58 -31.40 -21.43
CA ARG A 425 -22.96 -30.27 -20.71
C ARG A 425 -24.00 -29.26 -20.22
N LEU A 426 -25.02 -28.95 -21.02
CA LEU A 426 -26.12 -28.08 -20.60
C LEU A 426 -26.93 -28.66 -19.43
N PHE A 427 -27.12 -29.97 -19.35
CA PHE A 427 -27.75 -30.60 -18.18
C PHE A 427 -26.92 -30.42 -16.91
N ALA A 428 -25.59 -30.45 -17.00
CA ALA A 428 -24.70 -30.22 -15.86
C ALA A 428 -24.69 -28.77 -15.37
N MET A 429 -25.12 -27.80 -16.20
CA MET A 429 -25.25 -26.39 -15.82
C MET A 429 -26.45 -26.11 -14.90
N LYS A 430 -27.36 -27.07 -14.71
CA LYS A 430 -28.53 -26.88 -13.84
C LYS A 430 -28.10 -26.81 -12.37
N ARG A 431 -28.60 -25.78 -11.68
CA ARG A 431 -28.37 -25.54 -10.25
C ARG A 431 -29.71 -25.31 -9.54
N HIS A 432 -29.84 -25.83 -8.32
CA HIS A 432 -31.08 -25.71 -7.53
C HIS A 432 -31.01 -24.68 -6.40
N GLY A 433 -29.80 -24.34 -5.93
CA GLY A 433 -29.58 -23.31 -4.89
C GLY A 433 -28.99 -22.03 -5.47
N LEU A 434 -29.10 -20.93 -4.73
CA LEU A 434 -28.51 -19.64 -5.11
C LEU A 434 -26.97 -19.70 -5.19
N PRO A 435 -26.33 -18.82 -5.97
CA PRO A 435 -24.88 -18.62 -5.94
C PRO A 435 -24.38 -18.32 -4.53
N PRO A 436 -23.31 -18.97 -4.05
CA PRO A 436 -22.92 -18.85 -2.65
C PRO A 436 -22.33 -17.45 -2.39
N ILE A 437 -22.52 -16.94 -1.18
CA ILE A 437 -21.94 -15.65 -0.76
C ILE A 437 -20.48 -15.78 -0.30
N VAL A 438 -20.00 -17.00 -0.03
CA VAL A 438 -18.64 -17.30 0.44
C VAL A 438 -18.03 -18.45 -0.37
N THR A 439 -16.73 -18.39 -0.66
CA THR A 439 -16.03 -19.40 -1.47
C THR A 439 -15.49 -20.58 -0.66
N HIS A 440 -15.26 -20.39 0.64
CA HIS A 440 -14.64 -21.36 1.55
C HIS A 440 -15.60 -21.88 2.64
N ASN A 441 -15.26 -23.03 3.21
CA ASN A 441 -15.87 -23.54 4.43
C ASN A 441 -15.26 -22.80 5.64
N MET A 442 -16.04 -21.92 6.24
CA MET A 442 -15.66 -21.18 7.45
C MET A 442 -15.69 -22.12 8.67
N LEU A 443 -14.73 -21.99 9.59
CA LEU A 443 -14.77 -22.77 10.84
C LEU A 443 -15.93 -22.33 11.74
N ASN A 444 -16.10 -21.02 11.93
CA ASN A 444 -17.12 -20.43 12.80
C ASN A 444 -18.09 -19.55 11.98
N ASP A 445 -18.79 -20.16 11.02
CA ASP A 445 -19.69 -19.50 10.08
C ASP A 445 -20.81 -18.66 10.75
N SER A 446 -21.38 -19.15 11.86
CA SER A 446 -22.49 -18.48 12.56
C SER A 446 -22.06 -17.28 13.40
N GLU A 447 -20.77 -17.19 13.75
CA GLU A 447 -20.21 -16.10 14.56
C GLU A 447 -19.46 -15.06 13.72
N ASP A 448 -19.16 -15.40 12.45
CA ASP A 448 -18.44 -14.53 11.53
C ASP A 448 -19.17 -13.19 11.30
N PRO A 449 -18.57 -12.04 11.67
CA PRO A 449 -19.22 -10.73 11.55
C PRO A 449 -19.58 -10.34 10.12
N ILE A 450 -18.76 -10.70 9.13
CA ILE A 450 -18.98 -10.39 7.72
C ILE A 450 -20.21 -11.14 7.22
N LEU A 451 -20.27 -12.46 7.43
CA LEU A 451 -21.38 -13.30 7.04
C LEU A 451 -22.68 -12.92 7.75
N ASN A 452 -22.62 -12.64 9.06
CA ASN A 452 -23.77 -12.18 9.82
C ASN A 452 -24.31 -10.84 9.31
N GLN A 453 -23.42 -9.91 8.95
CA GLN A 453 -23.82 -8.65 8.34
C GLN A 453 -24.48 -8.86 6.98
N ILE A 454 -23.92 -9.73 6.12
CA ILE A 454 -24.51 -10.07 4.80
C ILE A 454 -25.91 -10.68 4.97
N ARG A 455 -26.08 -11.60 5.94
CA ARG A 455 -27.37 -12.20 6.28
C ARG A 455 -28.38 -11.17 6.76
N ARG A 456 -27.94 -10.26 7.63
CA ARG A 456 -28.77 -9.18 8.18
C ARG A 456 -29.33 -8.26 7.09
N VAL A 457 -28.50 -7.90 6.12
CA VAL A 457 -28.91 -7.03 4.99
C VAL A 457 -29.52 -7.80 3.81
N GLN A 458 -29.62 -9.12 3.91
CA GLN A 458 -30.24 -10.02 2.93
C GLN A 458 -29.63 -9.96 1.51
N LEU A 459 -28.32 -9.79 1.41
CA LEU A 459 -27.60 -9.87 0.12
C LEU A 459 -27.22 -11.33 -0.18
N PHE A 460 -28.18 -12.11 -0.69
CA PHE A 460 -28.03 -13.55 -0.97
C PHE A 460 -27.83 -13.91 -2.44
N ASN A 461 -27.46 -12.93 -3.28
CA ASN A 461 -27.25 -13.12 -4.72
C ASN A 461 -28.52 -13.58 -5.45
N TYR A 462 -29.71 -13.06 -5.10
CA TYR A 462 -30.92 -13.37 -5.85
C TYR A 462 -30.82 -12.87 -7.30
N PRO A 463 -31.52 -13.50 -8.26
CA PRO A 463 -31.65 -13.00 -9.63
C PRO A 463 -32.02 -11.51 -9.71
N THR A 464 -32.93 -11.07 -8.84
CA THR A 464 -33.42 -9.68 -8.79
C THR A 464 -32.40 -8.70 -8.21
N ASP A 465 -31.37 -9.16 -7.50
CA ASP A 465 -30.33 -8.29 -6.94
C ASP A 465 -29.45 -7.70 -8.04
N ARG A 466 -29.30 -6.38 -8.03
CA ARG A 466 -28.36 -5.66 -8.91
C ARG A 466 -26.96 -5.60 -8.33
N VAL A 467 -26.83 -5.83 -7.02
CA VAL A 467 -25.54 -5.97 -6.34
C VAL A 467 -25.40 -7.42 -5.88
N LYS A 468 -24.38 -8.10 -6.37
CA LYS A 468 -23.97 -9.45 -5.94
C LYS A 468 -22.77 -9.33 -5.01
N ILE A 469 -22.60 -10.30 -4.11
CA ILE A 469 -21.50 -10.33 -3.14
C ILE A 469 -20.76 -11.66 -3.18
N VAL A 470 -19.43 -11.59 -3.09
CA VAL A 470 -18.52 -12.74 -3.01
C VAL A 470 -17.50 -12.47 -1.91
N PHE A 471 -17.61 -13.21 -0.81
CA PHE A 471 -16.63 -13.24 0.26
C PHE A 471 -15.58 -14.31 -0.02
N HIS A 472 -14.33 -13.88 -0.20
CA HIS A 472 -13.16 -14.73 -0.41
C HIS A 472 -12.23 -14.62 0.82
N PRO A 473 -12.40 -15.49 1.82
CA PRO A 473 -11.69 -15.42 3.11
C PRO A 473 -10.24 -15.93 3.09
N GLU A 474 -9.51 -15.70 2.01
CA GLU A 474 -8.11 -16.10 1.83
C GLU A 474 -7.34 -14.99 1.11
N PHE A 475 -6.01 -14.95 1.23
CA PHE A 475 -5.21 -14.11 0.35
C PHE A 475 -5.23 -14.67 -1.07
N LEU A 476 -5.29 -13.77 -2.06
CA LEU A 476 -5.25 -14.15 -3.47
C LEU A 476 -3.88 -14.71 -3.85
N ASN A 477 -3.89 -15.78 -4.62
CA ASN A 477 -2.72 -16.47 -5.13
C ASN A 477 -3.06 -17.06 -6.51
N SER A 478 -2.19 -16.88 -7.50
CA SER A 478 -2.27 -17.48 -8.83
C SER A 478 -2.41 -19.01 -8.82
N SER A 479 -1.97 -19.68 -7.76
CA SER A 479 -2.12 -21.13 -7.57
C SER A 479 -3.53 -21.57 -7.12
N ASN A 480 -4.42 -20.64 -6.77
CA ASN A 480 -5.76 -20.97 -6.29
C ASN A 480 -6.63 -21.53 -7.44
N PRO A 481 -7.29 -22.69 -7.28
CA PRO A 481 -8.03 -23.34 -8.36
C PRO A 481 -9.34 -22.63 -8.75
N VAL A 482 -9.85 -21.75 -7.89
CA VAL A 482 -11.12 -21.05 -8.10
C VAL A 482 -10.88 -19.66 -8.71
N LEU A 483 -9.95 -18.90 -8.15
CA LEU A 483 -9.59 -17.57 -8.61
C LEU A 483 -8.06 -17.48 -8.79
N PRO A 484 -7.51 -17.94 -9.93
CA PRO A 484 -6.07 -18.03 -10.17
C PRO A 484 -5.49 -16.66 -10.55
N LEU A 485 -5.51 -15.75 -9.58
CA LEU A 485 -5.02 -14.38 -9.70
C LEU A 485 -4.15 -14.04 -8.49
N ASP A 486 -3.02 -13.40 -8.74
CA ASP A 486 -2.32 -12.67 -7.68
C ASP A 486 -3.08 -11.37 -7.37
N TYR A 487 -2.85 -10.82 -6.17
CA TYR A 487 -3.57 -9.65 -5.69
C TYR A 487 -3.48 -8.45 -6.65
N ASP A 488 -2.29 -8.15 -7.17
CA ASP A 488 -2.07 -7.01 -8.08
C ASP A 488 -2.87 -7.15 -9.39
N ASP A 489 -2.89 -8.35 -9.97
CA ASP A 489 -3.67 -8.64 -11.17
C ASP A 489 -5.17 -8.54 -10.90
N PHE A 490 -5.63 -9.01 -9.74
CA PHE A 490 -7.03 -8.87 -9.34
C PHE A 490 -7.42 -7.40 -9.22
N VAL A 491 -6.63 -6.59 -8.50
CA VAL A 491 -6.89 -5.14 -8.34
C VAL A 491 -7.01 -4.50 -9.72
N ARG A 492 -6.05 -4.74 -10.63
CA ARG A 492 -6.07 -4.24 -12.02
C ARG A 492 -7.34 -4.64 -12.78
N GLY A 493 -7.85 -5.85 -12.58
CA GLY A 493 -9.07 -6.33 -13.23
C GLY A 493 -10.37 -5.70 -12.69
N THR A 494 -10.33 -5.10 -11.50
CA THR A 494 -11.50 -4.45 -10.90
C THR A 494 -11.77 -3.04 -11.46
N HIS A 495 -12.89 -2.44 -11.06
CA HIS A 495 -13.30 -1.11 -11.49
C HIS A 495 -13.20 -0.05 -10.39
N LEU A 496 -13.37 -0.45 -9.12
CA LEU A 496 -13.37 0.46 -7.99
C LEU A 496 -12.97 -0.28 -6.70
N GLY A 497 -11.94 0.21 -6.01
CA GLY A 497 -11.62 -0.21 -4.64
C GLY A 497 -12.44 0.59 -3.62
N VAL A 498 -12.95 -0.05 -2.56
CA VAL A 498 -13.79 0.60 -1.55
C VAL A 498 -13.27 0.26 -0.16
N PHE A 499 -12.61 1.25 0.46
CA PHE A 499 -11.91 1.12 1.73
C PHE A 499 -12.41 2.19 2.72
N PRO A 500 -13.64 2.07 3.22
CA PRO A 500 -14.25 3.06 4.10
C PRO A 500 -13.70 2.92 5.52
N SER A 501 -12.39 2.86 5.72
CA SER A 501 -11.74 2.57 7.00
C SER A 501 -12.10 3.57 8.09
N TYR A 502 -12.28 3.08 9.32
CA TYR A 502 -12.42 3.88 10.53
C TYR A 502 -11.06 4.13 11.19
N TYR A 503 -10.20 3.10 11.25
CA TYR A 503 -8.84 3.21 11.80
C TYR A 503 -7.83 2.69 10.79
N GLU A 504 -7.17 3.61 10.09
CA GLU A 504 -6.17 3.30 9.06
C GLU A 504 -5.04 4.34 9.12
N PRO A 505 -3.93 4.03 9.82
CA PRO A 505 -2.86 4.99 10.01
C PRO A 505 -2.25 5.51 8.70
N TRP A 506 -2.18 4.65 7.67
CA TRP A 506 -1.79 5.03 6.31
C TRP A 506 -2.83 4.60 5.28
N GLY A 507 -2.89 3.31 4.93
CA GLY A 507 -3.78 2.81 3.87
C GLY A 507 -3.03 2.48 2.59
N TYR A 508 -2.30 1.36 2.59
CA TYR A 508 -1.60 0.87 1.40
C TYR A 508 -2.55 0.46 0.29
N THR A 509 -3.65 -0.21 0.63
CA THR A 509 -4.61 -0.73 -0.34
C THR A 509 -5.15 0.36 -1.29
N PRO A 510 -5.63 1.53 -0.84
CA PRO A 510 -6.00 2.62 -1.76
C PRO A 510 -4.81 3.26 -2.49
N ALA A 511 -3.62 3.29 -1.88
CA ALA A 511 -2.40 3.77 -2.54
C ALA A 511 -1.98 2.86 -3.71
N GLU A 512 -1.97 1.55 -3.50
CA GLU A 512 -1.73 0.51 -4.52
C GLU A 512 -2.76 0.59 -5.64
N CYS A 513 -4.04 0.75 -5.30
CA CYS A 513 -5.09 0.97 -6.31
C CYS A 513 -4.77 2.18 -7.20
N THR A 514 -4.32 3.28 -6.60
CA THR A 514 -3.99 4.51 -7.31
C THR A 514 -2.81 4.30 -8.26
N VAL A 515 -1.75 3.62 -7.79
CA VAL A 515 -0.58 3.25 -8.61
C VAL A 515 -0.98 2.34 -9.78
N MET A 516 -1.97 1.47 -9.60
CA MET A 516 -2.49 0.60 -10.67
C MET A 516 -3.56 1.27 -11.55
N GLY A 517 -3.83 2.56 -11.37
CA GLY A 517 -4.84 3.29 -12.15
C GLY A 517 -6.29 2.87 -11.84
N VAL A 518 -6.55 2.29 -10.68
CA VAL A 518 -7.87 1.87 -10.21
C VAL A 518 -8.42 2.91 -9.23
N PRO A 519 -9.57 3.57 -9.56
CA PRO A 519 -10.23 4.50 -8.66
C PRO A 519 -10.52 3.85 -7.31
N SER A 520 -10.47 4.64 -6.25
CA SER A 520 -10.74 4.15 -4.90
C SER A 520 -11.62 5.10 -4.08
N ILE A 521 -12.42 4.52 -3.20
CA ILE A 521 -13.12 5.22 -2.13
C ILE A 521 -12.34 4.99 -0.83
N THR A 522 -11.98 6.07 -0.14
CA THR A 522 -11.33 6.08 1.17
C THR A 522 -12.07 7.04 2.12
N THR A 523 -11.48 7.36 3.27
CA THR A 523 -12.10 8.19 4.30
C THR A 523 -11.15 9.29 4.76
N ASN A 524 -11.69 10.37 5.32
CA ASN A 524 -10.90 11.42 5.99
C ASN A 524 -10.37 11.00 7.38
N LEU A 525 -10.49 9.71 7.74
CA LEU A 525 -9.85 9.08 8.90
C LEU A 525 -8.71 8.13 8.49
N SER A 526 -8.54 7.91 7.18
CA SER A 526 -7.43 7.15 6.61
C SER A 526 -6.27 8.10 6.31
N GLY A 527 -5.04 7.70 6.67
CA GLY A 527 -3.85 8.52 6.42
C GLY A 527 -3.67 8.91 4.94
N PHE A 528 -3.95 7.98 4.02
CA PHE A 528 -3.96 8.18 2.58
C PHE A 528 -5.04 9.19 2.16
N GLY A 529 -6.22 9.10 2.77
CA GLY A 529 -7.32 10.03 2.49
C GLY A 529 -6.96 11.45 2.90
N CYS A 530 -6.45 11.64 4.12
CA CYS A 530 -5.97 12.94 4.59
C CYS A 530 -4.86 13.50 3.68
N TYR A 531 -3.88 12.66 3.31
CA TYR A 531 -2.79 13.07 2.42
C TYR A 531 -3.30 13.53 1.04
N MET A 532 -4.26 12.81 0.45
CA MET A 532 -4.84 13.18 -0.85
C MET A 532 -5.71 14.44 -0.77
N GLU A 533 -6.45 14.65 0.32
CA GLU A 533 -7.28 15.84 0.55
C GLU A 533 -6.43 17.13 0.68
N GLU A 534 -5.24 17.02 1.27
CA GLU A 534 -4.30 18.12 1.35
C GLU A 534 -3.69 18.46 0.00
N LEU A 535 -3.35 17.45 -0.81
CA LEU A 535 -2.68 17.64 -2.09
C LEU A 535 -3.61 18.03 -3.25
N ILE A 536 -4.89 17.66 -3.22
CA ILE A 536 -5.78 17.75 -4.38
C ILE A 536 -7.07 18.51 -3.99
N GLU A 537 -7.43 19.54 -4.75
CA GLU A 537 -8.66 20.30 -4.48
C GLU A 537 -9.95 19.53 -4.81
N ASN A 538 -9.97 18.80 -5.93
CA ASN A 538 -11.11 18.01 -6.39
C ASN A 538 -10.70 16.55 -6.61
N SER A 539 -10.53 15.80 -5.50
CA SER A 539 -10.03 14.42 -5.52
C SER A 539 -10.89 13.46 -6.36
N ALA A 540 -12.21 13.66 -6.39
CA ALA A 540 -13.16 12.82 -7.12
C ALA A 540 -12.94 12.82 -8.66
N ASP A 541 -12.45 13.93 -9.22
CA ASP A 541 -12.15 14.06 -10.65
C ASP A 541 -10.96 13.17 -11.08
N TYR A 542 -10.08 12.88 -10.13
CA TYR A 542 -8.94 11.97 -10.27
C TYR A 542 -9.26 10.55 -9.82
N GLY A 543 -10.52 10.26 -9.43
CA GLY A 543 -10.93 8.92 -9.00
C GLY A 543 -10.60 8.58 -7.55
N ILE A 544 -10.29 9.57 -6.72
CA ILE A 544 -10.11 9.41 -5.27
C ILE A 544 -11.35 10.01 -4.57
N TYR A 545 -12.24 9.15 -4.10
CA TYR A 545 -13.45 9.58 -3.40
C TYR A 545 -13.20 9.50 -1.89
N ILE A 546 -13.40 10.60 -1.18
CA ILE A 546 -13.14 10.67 0.27
C ILE A 546 -14.48 10.80 0.99
N VAL A 547 -14.86 9.75 1.72
CA VAL A 547 -16.06 9.74 2.57
C VAL A 547 -15.74 10.47 3.87
N ASP A 548 -16.62 11.38 4.27
CA ASP A 548 -16.49 12.07 5.53
C ASP A 548 -17.03 11.17 6.65
N ARG A 549 -16.13 10.67 7.47
CA ARG A 549 -16.41 9.85 8.67
C ARG A 549 -16.03 10.56 9.96
N ARG A 550 -15.56 11.81 9.87
CA ARG A 550 -15.11 12.60 11.02
C ARG A 550 -16.16 13.63 11.44
N MET A 551 -16.74 14.35 10.48
CA MET A 551 -17.66 15.45 10.75
C MET A 551 -19.13 15.08 10.56
N LYS A 552 -19.42 13.83 10.17
CA LYS A 552 -20.76 13.31 9.89
C LYS A 552 -21.13 12.14 10.77
N GLY A 553 -22.43 11.96 10.99
CA GLY A 553 -22.97 10.77 11.63
C GLY A 553 -22.80 9.53 10.76
N VAL A 554 -22.80 8.34 11.38
CA VAL A 554 -22.56 7.06 10.69
C VAL A 554 -23.53 6.85 9.52
N ASP A 555 -24.82 7.16 9.70
CA ASP A 555 -25.81 6.99 8.62
C ASP A 555 -25.54 7.89 7.42
N ASP A 556 -25.17 9.15 7.65
CA ASP A 556 -24.82 10.11 6.60
C ASP A 556 -23.55 9.69 5.86
N SER A 557 -22.55 9.17 6.59
CA SER A 557 -21.34 8.60 5.97
C SER A 557 -21.67 7.38 5.10
N VAL A 558 -22.62 6.53 5.53
CA VAL A 558 -23.08 5.37 4.73
C VAL A 558 -23.82 5.86 3.49
N ASN A 559 -24.69 6.86 3.61
CA ASN A 559 -25.39 7.45 2.48
C ASN A 559 -24.42 8.08 1.48
N GLN A 560 -23.42 8.82 1.94
CA GLN A 560 -22.38 9.41 1.09
C GLN A 560 -21.56 8.32 0.36
N LEU A 561 -21.20 7.24 1.05
CA LEU A 561 -20.54 6.09 0.43
C LEU A 561 -21.41 5.46 -0.67
N THR A 562 -22.70 5.26 -0.38
CA THR A 562 -23.67 4.77 -1.38
C THR A 562 -23.82 5.73 -2.56
N ASP A 563 -23.82 7.05 -2.31
CA ASP A 563 -23.90 8.08 -3.37
C ASP A 563 -22.71 8.00 -4.32
N PHE A 564 -21.49 7.88 -3.79
CA PHE A 564 -20.29 7.73 -4.60
C PHE A 564 -20.32 6.47 -5.46
N MET A 565 -20.71 5.32 -4.88
CA MET A 565 -20.85 4.09 -5.65
C MET A 565 -21.95 4.19 -6.71
N PHE A 566 -23.10 4.76 -6.38
CA PHE A 566 -24.22 4.94 -7.31
C PHE A 566 -23.83 5.84 -8.48
N ASN A 567 -23.21 7.00 -8.20
CA ASN A 567 -22.71 7.91 -9.24
C ASN A 567 -21.64 7.26 -10.12
N PHE A 568 -20.80 6.38 -9.55
CA PHE A 568 -19.85 5.60 -10.34
C PHE A 568 -20.53 4.62 -11.29
N THR A 569 -21.62 3.95 -10.86
CA THR A 569 -22.38 3.03 -11.73
C THR A 569 -23.01 3.71 -12.95
N GLN A 570 -23.29 5.02 -12.85
CA GLN A 570 -23.86 5.81 -13.94
C GLN A 570 -22.83 6.23 -15.01
N LYS A 571 -21.52 6.08 -14.73
CA LYS A 571 -20.47 6.47 -15.69
C LYS A 571 -20.47 5.55 -16.90
N SER A 572 -20.28 6.10 -18.09
CA SER A 572 -20.06 5.31 -19.31
C SER A 572 -18.69 4.62 -19.31
N ARG A 573 -18.49 3.60 -20.18
CA ARG A 573 -17.19 2.94 -20.34
C ARG A 573 -16.07 3.95 -20.65
N ARG A 574 -16.32 4.93 -21.52
CA ARG A 574 -15.37 6.01 -21.85
C ARG A 574 -15.05 6.90 -20.65
N GLN A 575 -16.05 7.27 -19.85
CA GLN A 575 -15.83 8.06 -18.64
C GLN A 575 -14.99 7.30 -17.60
N ARG A 576 -15.21 5.98 -17.45
CA ARG A 576 -14.41 5.13 -16.56
C ARG A 576 -12.96 5.01 -17.02
N ILE A 577 -12.71 4.80 -18.32
CA ILE A 577 -11.36 4.77 -18.89
C ILE A 577 -10.64 6.10 -18.64
N ASN A 578 -11.31 7.23 -18.91
CA ASN A 578 -10.74 8.55 -18.65
C ASN A 578 -10.43 8.77 -17.15
N GLN A 579 -11.28 8.29 -16.26
CA GLN A 579 -11.03 8.38 -14.82
C GLN A 579 -9.81 7.55 -14.42
N ARG A 580 -9.68 6.32 -14.91
CA ARG A 580 -8.48 5.48 -14.68
C ARG A 580 -7.19 6.15 -15.13
N ASN A 581 -7.19 6.74 -16.33
CA ASN A 581 -6.03 7.51 -16.84
C ASN A 581 -5.68 8.70 -15.94
N ARG A 582 -6.66 9.30 -15.25
CA ARG A 582 -6.39 10.39 -14.29
C ARG A 582 -5.89 9.86 -12.96
N THR A 583 -6.42 8.73 -12.49
CA THR A 583 -5.98 8.07 -11.26
C THR A 583 -4.52 7.63 -11.37
N GLU A 584 -4.13 7.05 -12.50
CA GLU A 584 -2.75 6.59 -12.74
C GLU A 584 -1.73 7.74 -12.69
N ARG A 585 -2.09 8.94 -13.16
CA ARG A 585 -1.23 10.14 -13.07
C ARG A 585 -0.91 10.58 -11.65
N LEU A 586 -1.68 10.16 -10.65
CA LEU A 586 -1.39 10.45 -9.25
C LEU A 586 -0.30 9.53 -8.67
N SER A 587 0.08 8.46 -9.39
CA SER A 587 1.10 7.52 -8.93
C SER A 587 2.44 8.20 -8.60
N ASP A 588 2.86 9.19 -9.39
CA ASP A 588 4.07 9.98 -9.15
C ASP A 588 4.07 10.70 -7.79
N LEU A 589 2.89 11.04 -7.26
CA LEU A 589 2.77 11.68 -5.93
C LEU A 589 3.05 10.72 -4.79
N LEU A 590 2.87 9.43 -5.04
CA LEU A 590 3.02 8.34 -4.09
C LEU A 590 4.39 7.66 -4.18
N ASP A 591 5.23 8.07 -5.13
CA ASP A 591 6.54 7.46 -5.33
C ASP A 591 7.54 7.85 -4.22
N TRP A 592 8.40 6.89 -3.83
CA TRP A 592 9.44 7.13 -2.83
C TRP A 592 10.44 8.23 -3.21
N LYS A 593 10.61 8.58 -4.49
CA LYS A 593 11.42 9.74 -4.90
C LYS A 593 10.88 11.05 -4.34
N ARG A 594 9.55 11.18 -4.22
CA ARG A 594 8.91 12.35 -3.61
C ARG A 594 8.76 12.16 -2.11
N MET A 595 8.19 11.04 -1.68
CA MET A 595 7.89 10.77 -0.26
C MET A 595 9.17 10.65 0.59
N GLY A 596 10.27 10.16 0.00
CA GLY A 596 11.57 10.04 0.65
C GLY A 596 12.17 11.38 1.09
N MET A 597 11.73 12.50 0.48
CA MET A 597 12.17 13.84 0.91
C MET A 597 11.74 14.18 2.34
N GLU A 598 10.60 13.66 2.80
CA GLU A 598 10.17 13.87 4.19
C GLU A 598 11.09 13.13 5.17
N TYR A 599 11.61 11.95 4.80
CA TYR A 599 12.61 11.24 5.59
C TYR A 599 13.94 12.00 5.63
N VAL A 600 14.35 12.63 4.51
CA VAL A 600 15.53 13.51 4.48
C VAL A 600 15.34 14.68 5.46
N LYS A 601 14.18 15.34 5.45
CA LYS A 601 13.86 16.44 6.38
C LYS A 601 13.93 16.00 7.85
N ALA A 602 13.38 14.83 8.18
CA ALA A 602 13.45 14.30 9.55
C ALA A 602 14.90 14.05 10.01
N ARG A 603 15.76 13.50 9.14
CA ARG A 603 17.18 13.28 9.43
C ARG A 603 17.95 14.59 9.59
N GLN A 604 17.69 15.57 8.74
CA GLN A 604 18.30 16.90 8.85
C GLN A 604 17.86 17.62 10.14
N LEU A 605 16.59 17.51 10.53
CA LEU A 605 16.09 18.06 11.78
C LEU A 605 16.79 17.42 12.99
N ALA A 606 16.98 16.09 12.96
CA ALA A 606 17.65 15.35 14.02
C ALA A 606 19.11 15.80 14.17
N LEU A 607 19.86 15.87 13.06
CA LEU A 607 21.24 16.36 13.05
C LEU A 607 21.37 17.80 13.55
N ARG A 608 20.45 18.70 13.16
CA ARG A 608 20.46 20.10 13.64
C ARG A 608 20.20 20.21 15.14
N ARG A 609 19.34 19.37 15.71
CA ARG A 609 19.07 19.33 17.15
C ARG A 609 20.27 18.80 17.94
N ALA A 610 20.93 17.76 17.44
CA ALA A 610 22.06 17.12 18.12
C ALA A 610 23.39 17.88 17.95
N TYR A 611 23.63 18.46 16.77
CA TYR A 611 24.91 19.11 16.41
C TYR A 611 24.72 20.55 15.92
N PRO A 612 24.10 21.45 16.71
CA PRO A 612 23.76 22.81 16.25
C PRO A 612 24.99 23.63 15.84
N SER A 613 26.13 23.43 16.49
CA SER A 613 27.41 24.11 16.19
C SER A 613 28.05 23.70 14.85
N SER A 614 27.53 22.66 14.20
CA SER A 614 27.98 22.17 12.91
C SER A 614 27.17 22.74 11.73
N PHE A 615 26.14 23.55 12.01
CA PHE A 615 25.34 24.24 11.01
C PHE A 615 25.52 25.76 11.15
N ASP A 616 25.76 26.44 10.04
CA ASP A 616 25.82 27.90 10.05
C ASP A 616 24.40 28.48 10.16
N GLY A 617 24.22 29.52 10.99
CA GLY A 617 22.92 30.19 11.17
C GLY A 617 22.35 30.84 9.90
N THR A 618 23.15 30.93 8.84
CA THR A 618 22.79 31.44 7.51
C THR A 618 22.59 30.35 6.44
N GLU A 619 22.95 29.09 6.70
CA GLU A 619 22.68 27.97 5.76
C GLU A 619 21.22 27.49 5.91
N ASP A 620 20.40 28.09 5.04
CA ASP A 620 19.06 27.72 4.58
C ASP A 620 18.29 26.64 5.37
N TYR A 621 17.52 27.10 6.35
CA TYR A 621 16.33 26.38 6.83
C TYR A 621 15.30 26.18 5.69
N TYR A 622 15.24 27.11 4.73
CA TYR A 622 14.20 27.19 3.69
C TYR A 622 14.49 26.44 2.37
N ASP A 623 15.75 26.21 1.98
CA ASP A 623 16.07 25.47 0.74
C ASP A 623 15.83 23.96 0.88
N VAL A 624 15.87 23.43 2.10
CA VAL A 624 15.60 22.00 2.38
C VAL A 624 14.13 21.75 2.74
N ILE A 625 13.47 22.73 3.39
CA ILE A 625 12.05 22.68 3.75
C ILE A 625 11.27 23.57 2.76
N GLY A 626 11.48 23.36 1.46
CA GLY A 626 10.68 23.99 0.43
C GLY A 626 9.21 23.62 0.63
N GLY A 627 8.36 24.63 0.83
CA GLY A 627 6.93 24.45 1.01
C GLY A 627 6.28 23.82 -0.22
N THR A 628 5.74 22.62 -0.08
CA THR A 628 4.87 22.01 -1.09
C THR A 628 3.46 22.57 -0.95
N GLU A 629 3.27 23.85 -1.30
CA GLU A 629 1.96 24.52 -1.18
C GLU A 629 1.14 24.60 -2.48
N GLN A 630 1.64 24.11 -3.62
CA GLN A 630 0.78 24.03 -4.81
C GLN A 630 -0.06 22.75 -4.80
N LYS A 631 -1.31 22.90 -4.37
CA LYS A 631 -2.34 21.88 -4.58
C LYS A 631 -2.51 21.60 -6.07
N LEU A 632 -2.65 20.33 -6.42
CA LEU A 632 -3.07 19.93 -7.76
C LEU A 632 -4.50 20.39 -7.99
N SER A 633 -4.64 21.38 -8.87
CA SER A 633 -5.93 21.87 -9.36
C SER A 633 -6.51 20.92 -10.41
N ARG A 634 -7.64 21.28 -11.01
CA ARG A 634 -8.36 20.44 -11.98
C ARG A 634 -7.45 19.87 -13.07
N PRO A 635 -7.63 18.59 -13.47
CA PRO A 635 -6.82 18.01 -14.53
C PRO A 635 -7.05 18.81 -15.82
N LEU A 636 -5.98 19.35 -16.40
CA LEU A 636 -6.04 19.97 -17.72
C LEU A 636 -6.72 18.97 -18.67
N SER A 637 -7.80 19.42 -19.33
CA SER A 637 -8.49 18.65 -20.36
C SER A 637 -7.57 18.51 -21.57
N VAL A 638 -6.65 17.56 -21.52
CA VAL A 638 -5.82 17.21 -22.67
C VAL A 638 -6.64 16.27 -23.56
N PRO A 639 -6.73 16.52 -24.88
CA PRO A 639 -7.29 15.56 -25.82
C PRO A 639 -6.61 14.20 -25.68
N GLY A 640 -7.31 13.12 -26.03
CA GLY A 640 -6.65 11.82 -26.17
C GLY A 640 -5.51 11.94 -27.18
N SER A 641 -4.34 11.42 -26.81
CA SER A 641 -3.11 11.31 -27.61
C SER A 641 -2.28 12.60 -27.79
N PRO A 642 -0.93 12.53 -27.75
CA PRO A 642 -0.08 13.58 -28.29
C PRO A 642 -0.36 13.69 -29.79
N ARG A 643 -0.83 14.84 -30.26
CA ARG A 643 -0.82 15.15 -31.70
C ARG A 643 0.63 15.44 -32.06
N ASP A 644 1.26 14.52 -32.76
CA ASP A 644 2.58 14.75 -33.32
C ASP A 644 2.50 15.95 -34.27
N ARG A 645 3.54 16.81 -34.27
CA ARG A 645 3.53 18.09 -35.02
C ARG A 645 3.48 17.92 -36.55
N SER A 646 3.45 16.68 -37.04
CA SER A 646 3.37 16.30 -38.44
C SER A 646 1.96 15.91 -38.93
N GLY A 647 0.93 15.92 -38.09
CA GLY A 647 -0.46 15.74 -38.55
C GLY A 647 -0.80 14.35 -39.10
N VAL A 648 0.03 13.34 -38.84
CA VAL A 648 -0.23 11.96 -39.26
C VAL A 648 -1.05 11.23 -38.18
N MET A 649 -2.23 10.73 -38.54
CA MET A 649 -3.11 9.94 -37.66
C MET A 649 -2.44 8.64 -37.20
N THR A 650 -2.73 8.22 -35.96
CA THR A 650 -2.20 6.95 -35.40
C THR A 650 -3.20 5.81 -35.60
N PRO A 651 -2.77 4.53 -35.59
CA PRO A 651 -3.65 3.38 -35.85
C PRO A 651 -4.88 3.23 -34.93
N GLY A 652 -4.94 3.95 -33.81
CA GLY A 652 -6.11 4.02 -32.93
C GLY A 652 -7.20 5.01 -33.38
N ASP A 653 -6.95 5.80 -34.41
CA ASP A 653 -7.91 6.71 -35.04
C ASP A 653 -8.76 6.02 -36.12
N PHE A 654 -8.50 4.74 -36.43
CA PHE A 654 -9.31 3.96 -37.36
C PHE A 654 -10.56 3.42 -36.67
N ALA A 655 -11.70 3.78 -37.25
CA ALA A 655 -12.97 3.09 -37.07
C ALA A 655 -12.79 1.59 -37.34
N THR A 656 -13.46 0.76 -36.54
CA THR A 656 -13.39 -0.70 -36.68
C THR A 656 -13.82 -1.13 -38.10
N ILE A 657 -13.32 -2.24 -38.63
CA ILE A 657 -13.65 -2.77 -39.99
C ILE A 657 -15.18 -2.90 -40.23
N GLN A 658 -16.00 -2.92 -39.17
CA GLN A 658 -17.45 -2.88 -39.24
C GLN A 658 -18.03 -1.51 -39.65
N GLU A 659 -17.38 -0.40 -39.29
CA GLU A 659 -17.80 0.97 -39.63
C GLU A 659 -17.40 1.37 -41.06
N VAL A 660 -16.39 0.72 -41.65
CA VAL A 660 -15.90 1.01 -43.01
C VAL A 660 -16.80 0.43 -44.12
N LYS A 661 -17.72 -0.50 -43.79
CA LYS A 661 -18.60 -1.13 -44.78
C LYS A 661 -19.86 -0.34 -45.15
N GLU A 662 -20.20 0.72 -44.42
CA GLU A 662 -21.44 1.49 -44.65
C GLU A 662 -21.27 2.76 -45.52
N GLY A 663 -20.12 2.98 -46.17
CA GLY A 663 -19.88 4.26 -46.86
C GLY A 663 -18.94 4.23 -48.05
N LEU A 664 -18.99 3.19 -48.89
CA LEU A 664 -18.20 3.17 -50.13
C LEU A 664 -18.78 4.13 -51.18
N SER A 665 -18.10 5.26 -51.41
CA SER A 665 -17.97 5.85 -52.75
C SER A 665 -16.49 5.87 -53.14
N THR A 666 -16.18 5.13 -54.20
CA THR A 666 -14.88 5.04 -54.87
C THR A 666 -14.48 6.36 -55.50
N GLU A 667 -13.32 6.90 -55.13
CA GLU A 667 -12.29 7.49 -56.00
C GLU A 667 -11.10 7.98 -55.14
N ASP A 668 -9.91 8.00 -55.75
CA ASP A 668 -8.61 8.46 -55.21
C ASP A 668 -7.73 7.47 -54.43
N TYR A 669 -7.09 6.58 -55.20
CA TYR A 669 -5.80 5.95 -54.88
C TYR A 669 -4.65 6.93 -55.18
N ILE A 670 -3.87 7.35 -54.17
CA ILE A 670 -2.53 7.91 -54.37
C ILE A 670 -1.53 7.20 -53.45
N ALA A 671 -0.51 6.61 -54.07
CA ALA A 671 0.57 5.84 -53.47
C ALA A 671 1.46 6.68 -52.54
N TRP A 672 1.92 6.10 -51.43
CA TRP A 672 2.99 6.64 -50.59
C TRP A 672 4.21 5.71 -50.56
N ARG A 673 5.38 6.28 -50.89
CA ARG A 673 6.72 5.66 -50.81
C ARG A 673 7.26 5.75 -49.37
N LEU A 674 7.94 4.71 -48.92
CA LEU A 674 8.77 4.70 -47.71
C LEU A 674 10.06 5.53 -47.91
N PRO A 675 10.49 6.35 -46.93
CA PRO A 675 11.88 6.75 -46.79
C PRO A 675 12.68 5.69 -46.04
N ASN A 676 13.93 5.55 -46.47
CA ASN A 676 14.89 4.54 -46.05
C ASN A 676 15.31 4.67 -44.58
N SER A 677 15.67 3.50 -44.05
CA SER A 677 16.48 3.27 -42.87
C SER A 677 17.79 4.05 -42.88
N GLU A 678 18.06 4.80 -41.81
CA GLU A 678 19.34 5.01 -41.13
C GLU A 678 19.21 6.21 -40.20
N GLU A 679 19.23 5.98 -38.88
CA GLU A 679 19.83 6.84 -37.83
C GLU A 679 19.43 6.27 -36.46
N GLU A 680 20.37 5.54 -35.86
CA GLU A 680 20.40 5.24 -34.42
C GLU A 680 20.93 6.48 -33.69
N GLU A 681 20.18 7.04 -32.73
CA GLU A 681 20.72 7.99 -31.75
C GLU A 681 20.66 7.39 -30.32
N PRO A 682 21.71 7.58 -29.50
CA PRO A 682 21.83 6.97 -28.18
C PRO A 682 21.13 7.79 -27.08
N ASP A 683 20.48 7.06 -26.16
CA ASP A 683 19.94 7.55 -24.89
C ASP A 683 21.01 8.18 -24.00
N ASP A 684 20.99 9.50 -23.83
CA ASP A 684 21.51 10.19 -22.65
C ASP A 684 20.91 11.61 -22.53
N HIS A 685 19.86 11.75 -21.72
CA HIS A 685 19.33 13.06 -21.32
C HIS A 685 19.38 13.22 -19.81
N TYR A 686 20.48 13.84 -19.37
CA TYR A 686 20.66 14.41 -18.04
C TYR A 686 19.90 15.74 -17.95
N PHE A 687 18.87 15.84 -17.10
CA PHE A 687 18.24 17.11 -16.77
C PHE A 687 18.94 17.73 -15.55
N PRO A 688 19.55 18.93 -15.66
CA PRO A 688 20.07 19.62 -14.49
C PRO A 688 18.92 20.24 -13.71
N LEU A 689 18.65 19.73 -12.51
CA LEU A 689 17.82 20.39 -11.50
C LEU A 689 18.55 21.67 -11.05
N THR A 690 18.22 22.80 -11.67
CA THR A 690 18.66 24.13 -11.22
C THR A 690 17.52 24.79 -10.47
N LEU A 691 17.63 24.81 -9.13
CA LEU A 691 16.80 25.65 -8.26
C LEU A 691 17.16 27.12 -8.51
N ARG A 692 16.18 27.94 -8.92
CA ARG A 692 16.35 29.39 -8.99
C ARG A 692 16.32 29.96 -7.56
N THR A 693 17.40 30.64 -7.16
CA THR A 693 17.49 31.40 -5.92
C THR A 693 16.59 32.65 -5.97
N LYS A 694 15.67 32.79 -5.01
CA LYS A 694 14.92 34.04 -4.79
C LYS A 694 15.73 35.00 -3.91
N LYS A 695 15.61 36.31 -4.15
CA LYS A 695 16.32 37.36 -3.40
C LYS A 695 15.59 37.69 -2.09
N ALA A 696 16.35 38.09 -1.08
CA ALA A 696 15.91 38.39 0.28
C ALA A 696 14.89 39.55 0.43
N SER A 697 14.58 40.29 -0.64
CA SER A 697 13.68 41.45 -0.61
C SER A 697 12.19 41.10 -0.65
N ASP A 698 11.81 39.84 -0.90
CA ASP A 698 10.40 39.43 -1.09
C ASP A 698 9.76 38.83 0.18
N ARG A 699 10.32 39.06 1.37
CA ARG A 699 9.86 38.46 2.64
C ARG A 699 8.67 39.22 3.25
N PRO A 700 7.52 38.57 3.55
CA PRO A 700 6.53 39.11 4.49
C PRO A 700 6.94 38.88 5.97
N SER A 701 6.49 39.77 6.86
CA SER A 701 6.87 39.81 8.29
C SER A 701 6.48 38.54 9.07
N SER A 702 7.38 38.07 9.96
CA SER A 702 7.24 36.80 10.69
C SER A 702 6.94 37.01 12.19
N PRO A 703 6.22 36.09 12.86
CA PRO A 703 6.01 36.13 14.31
C PRO A 703 7.31 36.08 15.14
N LEU A 704 8.40 35.59 14.57
CA LEU A 704 9.73 35.53 15.20
C LEU A 704 10.44 36.89 15.28
N ASP A 705 9.97 37.91 14.56
CA ASP A 705 10.54 39.26 14.62
C ASP A 705 10.23 39.95 15.97
N SER A 706 9.44 39.31 16.85
CA SER A 706 9.04 39.80 18.17
C SER A 706 9.74 39.11 19.37
N ILE A 707 10.65 38.16 19.14
CA ILE A 707 11.36 37.47 20.22
C ILE A 707 12.70 38.18 20.49
N SER A 708 12.73 39.04 21.50
CA SER A 708 13.97 39.58 22.05
C SER A 708 14.72 38.50 22.85
N ILE A 709 15.89 38.10 22.36
CA ILE A 709 16.83 37.21 23.04
C ILE A 709 17.47 38.01 24.19
N ASN A 710 17.14 37.65 25.43
CA ASN A 710 17.85 38.16 26.61
C ASN A 710 19.21 37.47 26.74
N GLY A 711 20.29 38.25 26.70
CA GLY A 711 21.63 37.78 27.05
C GLY A 711 22.73 38.34 26.16
N GLY A 712 23.00 39.64 26.28
CA GLY A 712 24.11 40.30 25.62
C GLY A 712 24.63 41.46 26.46
N ARG A 713 25.45 41.15 27.47
CA ARG A 713 26.63 41.91 27.89
C ARG A 713 27.54 41.02 28.73
#